data_AF-C8RX12-F1
#
_entry.id   AF-C8RX12-F1
#
_cell.length_a   1.000
_cell.length_b   1.000
_cell.length_c   1.000
_cell.angle_alpha   90.00
_cell.angle_beta   90.00
_cell.angle_gamma   90.00
#
_symmetry.space_group_name_H-M   'P 1'
#
loop_
_entity.id
_entity.type
_entity.pdbx_description
1 polymer ?
#
loop_
_entity_poly.entity_id
_entity_poly.type
_entity_poly.pdbx_seq_one_letter_code
_entity_poly.pdbx_strand_id
1 'polypeptide(L)'
;MGFDRASTQGGNICVIWIDDMIDIFTWRQAFGVTIQTPNIDRLMAQGTRFANAYATVPLCAPCRAELATGLSPFRTGLVDLNRFWRDVLPPTASWVYDLRRAGFRTFTTGKTDANYKPMPTDYSRVLFHEDVEAVEKGRRGGVRDYLDKGPGISGVNAPDDDGSCDHTFYDHSVAQNAIDYLTRADPARRHLIQLGFKHPHFNLTCPDRFYQLYDPDAIRWPACAHPEDQFGPQPGMAVYEAAYIANGQWTPEKAGDAGWRQVVRGYFAACSHVDHEIGRFMDALRASPLGENTTVVLLSDNGFNLGTHDSFHKMSQWDSAAHVPLGIWHAGMEGGQVVQMPVSLHNVPKTILDLAGLPPRPDWVSGQSLLPLVNPDFGDYDGTKSPLTAVFGTLSVRPSVPGLSQFRYFRHPNGEEHVYDVIADPGETTNLAGGPQTPALRDELVRAALDLGLDLRGMERPETGINAMMAMDGAVVLAGGNADNDYWAYGEAAEKIVETPDGGHDTLWYLAGPDGYTLRVPANIEVVRMGTVVARAEADRTQGKVVRIVAHPASAITFESSERVSVHVTGSHGDDVMIGPVYAGATFEGGAGHDLLVAQSSRRNDRHGFYGGAGNDTLRGGNGRDTLDGGAGDDVIVGGDGFNKIYGGTGNDQITDGDHSSEIHTGPGRNRVISGEGRDQFHVGPGENVITGGPGGVFYHIAWGGVCRITDWRAGDVLDLAAWPGQPEILRDGKDVLIRLGLSVVVIEGCTDAEAVRRDVTLPVAV
;
A
#
# COMPACT_ATOMS: atom_id res chain seq x y z
N MET A 1 -1.72 -41.93 17.70
CA MET A 1 -1.04 -40.86 16.94
C MET A 1 -1.56 -40.93 15.52
N GLY A 2 -2.38 -39.96 15.10
CA GLY A 2 -3.01 -39.97 13.76
C GLY A 2 -2.67 -38.77 12.86
N PHE A 3 -1.91 -37.79 13.34
CA PHE A 3 -1.35 -36.71 12.54
C PHE A 3 0.13 -36.52 12.87
N ASP A 4 0.98 -36.90 11.92
CA ASP A 4 2.44 -36.93 11.99
C ASP A 4 3.09 -36.76 10.60
N ARG A 5 4.42 -36.84 10.52
CA ARG A 5 5.15 -36.72 9.26
C ARG A 5 4.77 -37.79 8.23
N ALA A 6 4.43 -39.01 8.67
CA ALA A 6 4.03 -40.09 7.77
C ALA A 6 2.65 -39.80 7.15
N SER A 7 1.71 -39.29 7.95
CA SER A 7 0.37 -38.92 7.47
C SER A 7 0.38 -37.76 6.47
N THR A 8 1.38 -36.88 6.53
CA THR A 8 1.46 -35.66 5.69
C THR A 8 2.28 -35.84 4.42
N GLN A 9 3.22 -36.79 4.38
CA GLN A 9 4.15 -36.99 3.26
C GLN A 9 3.46 -37.25 1.91
N GLY A 10 2.31 -37.92 1.93
CA GLY A 10 1.44 -38.15 0.75
C GLY A 10 0.20 -37.26 0.71
N GLY A 11 0.07 -36.32 1.64
CA GLY A 11 -1.13 -35.52 1.88
C GLY A 11 -1.31 -34.35 0.93
N ASN A 12 -2.56 -33.92 0.83
CA ASN A 12 -2.98 -32.66 0.22
C ASN A 12 -2.84 -31.51 1.24
N ILE A 13 -2.72 -30.29 0.73
CA ILE A 13 -2.65 -29.07 1.53
C ILE A 13 -3.75 -28.12 1.08
N CYS A 14 -4.53 -27.63 2.04
CA CYS A 14 -5.50 -26.58 1.83
C CYS A 14 -5.12 -25.37 2.69
N VAL A 15 -5.10 -24.18 2.11
CA VAL A 15 -4.86 -22.92 2.83
C VAL A 15 -6.06 -22.00 2.66
N ILE A 16 -6.71 -21.68 3.77
CA ILE A 16 -7.83 -20.75 3.83
C ILE A 16 -7.30 -19.42 4.34
N TRP A 17 -7.42 -18.40 3.50
CA TRP A 17 -6.98 -17.04 3.78
C TRP A 17 -8.21 -16.17 4.00
N ILE A 18 -8.27 -15.52 5.16
CA ILE A 18 -9.31 -14.55 5.51
C ILE A 18 -8.65 -13.16 5.49
N ASP A 19 -9.41 -12.14 5.11
CA ASP A 19 -8.94 -10.77 4.94
C ASP A 19 -9.52 -9.90 6.06
N ASP A 20 -8.67 -9.30 6.89
CA ASP A 20 -9.03 -8.39 8.00
C ASP A 20 -9.85 -9.02 9.16
N MET A 21 -9.74 -10.33 9.44
CA MET A 21 -10.40 -10.95 10.59
C MET A 21 -9.58 -10.78 11.88
N ILE A 22 -10.12 -10.01 12.82
CA ILE A 22 -9.66 -9.93 14.23
C ILE A 22 -9.60 -11.33 14.85
N ASP A 23 -8.75 -11.58 15.85
CA ASP A 23 -8.83 -12.84 16.60
C ASP A 23 -10.19 -12.99 17.31
N ILE A 24 -11.10 -13.69 16.62
CA ILE A 24 -12.49 -13.90 17.03
C ILE A 24 -12.62 -14.69 18.34
N PHE A 25 -11.55 -15.33 18.81
CA PHE A 25 -11.54 -16.04 20.09
C PHE A 25 -11.27 -15.10 21.26
N THR A 26 -10.27 -14.22 21.13
CA THR A 26 -9.94 -13.20 22.13
C THR A 26 -11.04 -12.15 22.22
N TRP A 27 -11.56 -11.69 21.08
CA TRP A 27 -12.55 -10.61 21.02
C TRP A 27 -14.01 -11.09 21.02
N ARG A 28 -14.23 -12.41 21.20
CA ARG A 28 -15.52 -13.10 21.01
C ARG A 28 -16.72 -12.43 21.64
N GLN A 29 -16.55 -11.88 22.85
CA GLN A 29 -17.60 -11.32 23.70
C GLN A 29 -17.33 -9.87 24.11
N ALA A 30 -16.27 -9.26 23.58
CA ALA A 30 -15.77 -7.96 24.06
C ALA A 30 -16.79 -6.83 23.88
N PHE A 31 -17.68 -6.93 22.88
CA PHE A 31 -18.61 -5.86 22.49
C PHE A 31 -20.04 -6.09 23.01
N GLY A 32 -20.23 -6.86 24.08
CA GLY A 32 -21.54 -7.15 24.68
C GLY A 32 -22.40 -8.18 23.95
N VAL A 33 -22.02 -8.55 22.71
CA VAL A 33 -22.61 -9.63 21.91
C VAL A 33 -21.53 -10.64 21.52
N THR A 34 -21.94 -11.82 21.06
CA THR A 34 -21.03 -12.94 20.78
C THR A 34 -20.84 -13.16 19.26
N ILE A 35 -19.63 -13.01 18.72
CA ILE A 35 -19.32 -13.06 17.26
C ILE A 35 -19.55 -14.46 16.62
N GLN A 36 -20.72 -14.78 16.09
CA GLN A 36 -21.12 -16.13 15.65
C GLN A 36 -20.25 -16.72 14.52
N THR A 37 -19.40 -17.72 14.86
CA THR A 37 -18.52 -18.45 13.92
C THR A 37 -18.50 -19.97 14.18
N PRO A 38 -19.67 -20.66 14.15
CA PRO A 38 -19.76 -22.06 14.55
C PRO A 38 -18.92 -23.03 13.69
N ASN A 39 -18.61 -22.72 12.44
CA ASN A 39 -17.84 -23.61 11.57
C ASN A 39 -16.34 -23.54 11.86
N ILE A 40 -15.81 -22.33 12.08
CA ILE A 40 -14.45 -22.13 12.55
C ILE A 40 -14.31 -22.69 13.97
N ASP A 41 -15.29 -22.50 14.85
CA ASP A 41 -15.32 -23.11 16.18
C ASP A 41 -15.22 -24.65 16.08
N ARG A 42 -16.00 -25.27 15.19
CA ARG A 42 -15.95 -26.72 14.93
C ARG A 42 -14.60 -27.16 14.38
N LEU A 43 -14.01 -26.41 13.45
CA LEU A 43 -12.70 -26.70 12.87
C LEU A 43 -11.61 -26.68 13.95
N MET A 44 -11.61 -25.65 14.79
CA MET A 44 -10.62 -25.45 15.86
C MET A 44 -10.83 -26.41 17.04
N ALA A 45 -12.05 -26.84 17.32
CA ALA A 45 -12.33 -27.87 18.33
C ALA A 45 -11.81 -29.27 17.93
N GLN A 46 -11.50 -29.47 16.65
CA GLN A 46 -10.96 -30.72 16.09
C GLN A 46 -9.50 -30.57 15.62
N GLY A 47 -8.93 -29.37 15.71
CA GLY A 47 -7.61 -29.02 15.21
C GLY A 47 -6.71 -28.43 16.29
N THR A 48 -5.56 -27.94 15.89
CA THR A 48 -4.68 -27.11 16.72
C THR A 48 -4.98 -25.65 16.47
N ARG A 49 -5.44 -24.95 17.51
CA ARG A 49 -5.57 -23.48 17.51
C ARG A 49 -4.34 -22.86 18.14
N PHE A 50 -3.73 -21.89 17.48
CA PHE A 50 -2.65 -21.07 18.03
C PHE A 50 -3.27 -19.82 18.65
N ALA A 51 -3.26 -19.72 19.97
CA ALA A 51 -4.02 -18.71 20.71
C ALA A 51 -3.39 -17.32 20.72
N ASN A 52 -2.14 -17.19 20.26
CA ASN A 52 -1.36 -15.96 20.26
C ASN A 52 -0.59 -15.85 18.93
N ALA A 53 -1.31 -15.78 17.81
CA ALA A 53 -0.71 -15.71 16.48
C ALA A 53 -0.70 -14.27 15.95
N TYR A 54 0.47 -13.78 15.52
CA TYR A 54 0.65 -12.38 15.14
C TYR A 54 1.10 -12.21 13.69
N ALA A 55 0.48 -11.25 13.00
CA ALA A 55 0.93 -10.78 11.71
C ALA A 55 2.22 -9.95 11.86
N THR A 56 3.19 -10.17 10.96
CA THR A 56 4.44 -9.39 10.94
C THR A 56 4.18 -7.96 10.49
N VAL A 57 3.26 -7.75 9.53
CA VAL A 57 2.82 -6.41 9.11
C VAL A 57 1.29 -6.43 9.00
N PRO A 58 0.53 -5.75 9.86
CA PRO A 58 -0.94 -5.76 9.86
C PRO A 58 -1.54 -4.92 8.72
N LEU A 59 -1.17 -5.26 7.49
CA LEU A 59 -1.61 -4.71 6.21
C LEU A 59 -1.64 -5.84 5.16
N CYS A 60 -2.66 -5.85 4.29
CA CYS A 60 -2.89 -6.96 3.35
C CYS A 60 -1.71 -7.29 2.43
N ALA A 61 -1.25 -6.31 1.65
CA ALA A 61 -0.21 -6.54 0.63
C ALA A 61 1.11 -7.04 1.22
N PRO A 62 1.71 -6.38 2.24
CA PRO A 62 2.98 -6.83 2.80
C PRO A 62 2.83 -8.13 3.61
N CYS A 63 1.74 -8.34 4.35
CA CYS A 63 1.53 -9.62 5.04
C CYS A 63 1.42 -10.78 4.06
N ARG A 64 0.62 -10.62 3.00
CA ARG A 64 0.44 -11.67 1.99
C ARG A 64 1.69 -11.87 1.15
N ALA A 65 2.53 -10.84 0.97
CA ALA A 65 3.85 -10.99 0.36
C ALA A 65 4.75 -11.92 1.19
N GLU A 66 4.83 -11.69 2.51
CA GLU A 66 5.58 -12.57 3.44
C GLU A 66 5.01 -13.99 3.40
N LEU A 67 3.70 -14.15 3.53
CA LEU A 67 3.05 -15.45 3.50
C LEU A 67 3.21 -16.18 2.15
N ALA A 68 3.26 -15.47 1.03
CA ALA A 68 3.39 -16.09 -0.30
C ALA A 68 4.84 -16.50 -0.62
N THR A 69 5.83 -15.83 -0.02
CA THR A 69 7.26 -15.93 -0.41
C THR A 69 8.16 -16.47 0.70
N GLY A 70 7.75 -16.41 1.97
CA GLY A 70 8.58 -16.72 3.14
C GLY A 70 9.68 -15.70 3.44
N LEU A 71 9.70 -14.57 2.72
CA LEU A 71 10.67 -13.50 2.91
C LEU A 71 10.10 -12.43 3.83
N SER A 72 10.90 -11.94 4.77
CA SER A 72 10.49 -10.89 5.69
C SER A 72 10.29 -9.55 4.95
N PRO A 73 9.44 -8.65 5.47
CA PRO A 73 9.24 -7.31 4.91
C PRO A 73 10.56 -6.53 4.75
N PHE A 74 11.50 -6.71 5.69
CA PHE A 74 12.79 -6.02 5.68
C PHE A 74 13.75 -6.53 4.59
N ARG A 75 13.55 -7.73 4.05
CA ARG A 75 14.32 -8.25 2.92
C ARG A 75 13.71 -7.92 1.57
N THR A 76 12.42 -7.62 1.53
CA THR A 76 11.68 -7.39 0.29
C THR A 76 11.42 -5.92 0.03
N GLY A 77 11.51 -5.06 1.06
CA GLY A 77 11.07 -3.68 0.98
C GLY A 77 9.55 -3.53 0.79
N LEU A 78 8.78 -4.59 1.03
CA LEU A 78 7.32 -4.59 0.90
C LEU A 78 6.70 -4.32 2.27
N VAL A 79 6.38 -3.05 2.52
CA VAL A 79 5.96 -2.53 3.82
C VAL A 79 4.71 -1.64 3.76
N ASP A 80 4.21 -1.36 2.56
CA ASP A 80 3.04 -0.53 2.28
C ASP A 80 2.10 -1.20 1.25
N LEU A 81 1.09 -0.46 0.78
CA LEU A 81 0.10 -0.95 -0.20
C LEU A 81 0.38 -0.50 -1.64
N ASN A 82 1.51 0.18 -1.89
CA ASN A 82 1.81 0.73 -3.21
C ASN A 82 2.26 -0.35 -4.20
N ARG A 83 2.82 -1.46 -3.68
CA ARG A 83 3.35 -2.56 -4.49
C ARG A 83 2.89 -3.90 -3.97
N PHE A 84 2.61 -4.81 -4.89
CA PHE A 84 2.44 -6.22 -4.61
C PHE A 84 3.77 -6.94 -4.77
N TRP A 85 3.91 -8.12 -4.15
CA TRP A 85 5.15 -8.89 -4.25
C TRP A 85 5.53 -9.24 -5.70
N ARG A 86 4.54 -9.43 -6.58
CA ARG A 86 4.72 -9.71 -8.01
C ARG A 86 5.22 -8.51 -8.84
N ASP A 87 5.23 -7.32 -8.25
CA ASP A 87 5.81 -6.13 -8.89
C ASP A 87 7.32 -6.05 -8.63
N VAL A 88 7.84 -6.83 -7.67
CA VAL A 88 9.23 -6.77 -7.18
C VAL A 88 9.96 -8.11 -7.34
N LEU A 89 9.27 -9.23 -7.16
CA LEU A 89 9.87 -10.56 -7.10
C LEU A 89 9.29 -11.49 -8.19
N PRO A 90 10.12 -12.32 -8.85
CA PRO A 90 9.64 -13.23 -9.88
C PRO A 90 8.70 -14.31 -9.30
N PRO A 91 7.87 -14.98 -10.12
CA PRO A 91 6.96 -16.04 -9.63
C PRO A 91 7.70 -17.17 -8.91
N THR A 92 8.97 -17.42 -9.25
CA THR A 92 9.79 -18.43 -8.56
C THR A 92 10.07 -18.12 -7.10
N ALA A 93 9.84 -16.88 -6.63
CA ALA A 93 9.95 -16.50 -5.22
C ALA A 93 8.85 -17.15 -4.35
N SER A 94 7.69 -17.51 -4.92
CA SER A 94 6.61 -18.12 -4.13
C SER A 94 6.85 -19.60 -3.86
N TRP A 95 6.52 -20.07 -2.65
CA TRP A 95 6.59 -21.51 -2.30
C TRP A 95 5.62 -22.38 -3.09
N VAL A 96 4.59 -21.79 -3.70
CA VAL A 96 3.69 -22.49 -4.62
C VAL A 96 4.49 -23.07 -5.81
N TYR A 97 5.55 -22.38 -6.24
CA TYR A 97 6.45 -22.86 -7.27
C TYR A 97 7.12 -24.18 -6.86
N ASP A 98 7.55 -24.32 -5.61
CA ASP A 98 8.19 -25.54 -5.10
C ASP A 98 7.21 -26.71 -5.06
N LEU A 99 5.99 -26.47 -4.56
CA LEU A 99 4.94 -27.49 -4.56
C LEU A 99 4.60 -27.94 -5.99
N ARG A 100 4.49 -27.00 -6.93
CA ARG A 100 4.23 -27.35 -8.33
C ARG A 100 5.35 -28.21 -8.92
N ARG A 101 6.61 -27.88 -8.64
CA ARG A 101 7.78 -28.69 -9.08
C ARG A 101 7.83 -30.05 -8.40
N ALA A 102 7.34 -30.16 -7.17
CA ALA A 102 7.19 -31.42 -6.45
C ALA A 102 6.00 -32.27 -6.94
N GLY A 103 5.27 -31.82 -7.97
CA GLY A 103 4.22 -32.58 -8.63
C GLY A 103 2.81 -32.32 -8.08
N PHE A 104 2.62 -31.31 -7.23
CA PHE A 104 1.27 -30.94 -6.78
C PHE A 104 0.44 -30.38 -7.93
N ARG A 105 -0.84 -30.76 -7.96
CA ARG A 105 -1.86 -30.03 -8.71
C ARG A 105 -2.27 -28.80 -7.91
N THR A 106 -1.85 -27.63 -8.38
CA THR A 106 -2.05 -26.34 -7.73
C THR A 106 -3.30 -25.62 -8.22
N PHE A 107 -4.23 -25.34 -7.30
CA PHE A 107 -5.47 -24.59 -7.51
C PHE A 107 -5.52 -23.39 -6.56
N THR A 108 -5.97 -22.24 -7.06
CA THR A 108 -6.24 -21.06 -6.26
C THR A 108 -7.51 -20.35 -6.71
N THR A 109 -8.17 -19.66 -5.79
CA THR A 109 -9.26 -18.73 -6.06
C THR A 109 -9.34 -17.69 -4.96
N GLY A 110 -9.82 -16.49 -5.31
CA GLY A 110 -10.00 -15.41 -4.36
C GLY A 110 -8.74 -14.59 -4.09
N LYS A 111 -8.74 -13.84 -2.98
CA LYS A 111 -7.66 -12.92 -2.60
C LYS A 111 -6.54 -13.67 -1.87
N THR A 112 -5.56 -14.21 -2.60
CA THR A 112 -4.38 -14.87 -2.00
C THR A 112 -3.11 -14.02 -2.04
N ASP A 113 -2.98 -13.14 -3.03
CA ASP A 113 -1.80 -12.29 -3.28
C ASP A 113 -2.11 -10.79 -3.08
N ALA A 114 -3.06 -10.53 -2.20
CA ALA A 114 -3.64 -9.22 -1.90
C ALA A 114 -4.43 -8.55 -3.04
N ASN A 115 -4.71 -9.25 -4.15
CA ASN A 115 -5.58 -8.77 -5.22
C ASN A 115 -6.87 -9.62 -5.32
N TYR A 116 -8.00 -9.02 -5.67
CA TYR A 116 -9.29 -9.73 -5.85
C TYR A 116 -9.45 -10.34 -7.25
N LYS A 117 -8.42 -10.26 -8.08
CA LYS A 117 -8.40 -10.80 -9.44
C LYS A 117 -7.32 -11.88 -9.56
N PRO A 118 -7.47 -12.83 -10.51
CA PRO A 118 -6.41 -13.78 -10.85
C PRO A 118 -5.09 -13.08 -11.13
N MET A 119 -3.99 -13.76 -10.82
CA MET A 119 -2.66 -13.25 -11.10
C MET A 119 -2.48 -13.02 -12.61
N PRO A 120 -1.65 -12.03 -13.01
CA PRO A 120 -1.19 -11.89 -14.38
C PRO A 120 -0.73 -13.22 -14.99
N THR A 121 -0.99 -13.42 -16.29
CA THR A 121 -0.82 -14.71 -16.97
C THR A 121 0.61 -15.26 -16.88
N ASP A 122 1.61 -14.40 -16.86
CA ASP A 122 3.01 -14.73 -16.69
C ASP A 122 3.33 -15.33 -15.31
N TYR A 123 2.62 -14.92 -14.25
CA TYR A 123 2.68 -15.52 -12.92
C TYR A 123 1.80 -16.76 -12.80
N SER A 124 0.52 -16.66 -13.14
CA SER A 124 -0.44 -17.74 -12.92
C SER A 124 -0.05 -19.02 -13.67
N ARG A 125 0.47 -18.93 -14.90
CA ARG A 125 0.94 -20.11 -15.65
C ARG A 125 2.10 -20.84 -14.99
N VAL A 126 2.90 -20.16 -14.17
CA VAL A 126 4.07 -20.71 -13.46
C VAL A 126 3.64 -21.29 -12.12
N LEU A 127 2.69 -20.68 -11.42
CA LEU A 127 2.30 -21.07 -10.06
C LEU A 127 1.10 -22.03 -10.01
N PHE A 128 0.08 -21.76 -10.82
CA PHE A 128 -1.19 -22.46 -10.77
C PHE A 128 -1.47 -23.26 -12.03
N HIS A 129 -2.04 -24.44 -11.84
CA HIS A 129 -2.72 -25.11 -12.94
C HIS A 129 -4.08 -24.46 -13.20
N GLU A 130 -4.68 -23.92 -12.14
CA GLU A 130 -5.99 -23.28 -12.15
C GLU A 130 -5.99 -22.11 -11.17
N ASP A 131 -6.18 -20.90 -11.70
CA ASP A 131 -6.36 -19.65 -10.96
C ASP A 131 -7.73 -19.10 -11.36
N VAL A 132 -8.75 -19.46 -10.56
CA VAL A 132 -10.16 -19.25 -10.92
C VAL A 132 -10.63 -17.94 -10.31
N GLU A 133 -11.11 -17.04 -11.15
CA GLU A 133 -11.67 -15.76 -10.72
C GLU A 133 -12.86 -15.98 -9.77
N ALA A 134 -12.76 -15.39 -8.57
CA ALA A 134 -13.90 -15.21 -7.69
C ALA A 134 -14.58 -13.89 -8.05
N VAL A 135 -15.91 -13.88 -8.13
CA VAL A 135 -16.65 -12.75 -8.69
C VAL A 135 -17.78 -12.33 -7.76
N GLU A 136 -17.95 -11.02 -7.64
CA GLU A 136 -19.16 -10.40 -7.11
C GLU A 136 -20.08 -10.08 -8.31
N LYS A 137 -21.11 -10.91 -8.56
CA LYS A 137 -21.93 -10.84 -9.79
C LYS A 137 -23.42 -11.03 -9.54
N GLY A 138 -24.25 -10.38 -10.35
CA GLY A 138 -25.71 -10.54 -10.31
C GLY A 138 -26.43 -9.35 -9.66
N ARG A 139 -27.73 -9.21 -9.95
CA ARG A 139 -28.57 -8.17 -9.34
C ARG A 139 -29.05 -8.65 -7.98
N ARG A 140 -28.83 -7.84 -6.95
CA ARG A 140 -29.30 -8.10 -5.58
C ARG A 140 -30.67 -7.46 -5.38
N GLY A 141 -31.66 -8.28 -5.05
CA GLY A 141 -32.98 -7.81 -4.60
C GLY A 141 -33.00 -7.56 -3.09
N GLY A 142 -33.97 -6.78 -2.62
CA GLY A 142 -34.22 -6.62 -1.17
C GLY A 142 -33.04 -6.07 -0.38
N VAL A 143 -32.24 -5.16 -0.97
CA VAL A 143 -31.12 -4.52 -0.26
C VAL A 143 -31.69 -3.54 0.78
N ARG A 144 -31.29 -3.70 2.04
CA ARG A 144 -31.58 -2.79 3.13
C ARG A 144 -30.29 -2.18 3.62
N ASP A 145 -30.18 -0.87 3.45
CA ASP A 145 -29.11 -0.09 4.06
C ASP A 145 -29.44 0.13 5.53
N TYR A 146 -28.48 -0.18 6.40
CA TYR A 146 -28.59 0.08 7.84
C TYR A 146 -27.92 1.40 8.25
N LEU A 147 -27.13 1.98 7.34
CA LEU A 147 -26.49 3.28 7.51
C LEU A 147 -26.28 3.95 6.15
N ASP A 148 -26.70 5.20 6.01
CA ASP A 148 -26.62 5.96 4.74
C ASP A 148 -25.17 6.23 4.27
N LYS A 149 -24.21 6.11 5.20
CA LYS A 149 -22.78 6.29 4.98
C LYS A 149 -22.06 5.23 5.78
N GLY A 150 -21.05 4.58 5.24
CA GLY A 150 -20.39 3.49 5.95
C GLY A 150 -19.48 2.71 5.03
N PRO A 151 -18.78 1.69 5.57
CA PRO A 151 -18.08 0.72 4.76
C PRO A 151 -19.04 -0.28 4.09
N GLY A 152 -20.15 0.20 3.51
CA GLY A 152 -21.19 -0.60 2.86
C GLY A 152 -22.02 -1.44 3.85
N ILE A 153 -22.61 -0.80 4.86
CA ILE A 153 -23.42 -1.48 5.89
C ILE A 153 -24.83 -1.78 5.35
N SER A 154 -24.95 -2.91 4.65
CA SER A 154 -26.19 -3.28 3.98
C SER A 154 -26.45 -4.78 4.07
N GLY A 155 -27.70 -5.16 4.38
CA GLY A 155 -28.18 -6.54 4.33
C GLY A 155 -28.91 -6.81 3.02
N VAL A 156 -28.70 -7.99 2.42
CA VAL A 156 -29.34 -8.39 1.15
C VAL A 156 -30.42 -9.45 1.41
N ASN A 157 -31.53 -9.38 0.66
CA ASN A 157 -32.78 -10.11 0.91
C ASN A 157 -33.43 -9.78 2.27
N ALA A 158 -33.39 -8.54 2.72
CA ALA A 158 -34.06 -8.12 3.95
C ALA A 158 -35.58 -7.87 3.77
N PRO A 159 -36.40 -8.04 4.83
CA PRO A 159 -36.08 -8.69 6.11
C PRO A 159 -36.22 -10.23 6.05
N ASP A 160 -36.81 -10.78 5.00
CA ASP A 160 -37.11 -12.20 4.86
C ASP A 160 -36.06 -12.89 3.98
N ASP A 161 -34.81 -12.96 4.46
CA ASP A 161 -33.69 -13.47 3.68
C ASP A 161 -33.83 -14.97 3.41
N ASP A 162 -34.09 -15.30 2.14
CA ASP A 162 -34.30 -16.65 1.63
C ASP A 162 -33.04 -17.26 0.97
N GLY A 163 -31.91 -16.56 0.98
CA GLY A 163 -30.66 -17.00 0.36
C GLY A 163 -30.63 -16.96 -1.17
N SER A 164 -31.69 -16.49 -1.84
CA SER A 164 -31.75 -16.43 -3.32
C SER A 164 -30.64 -15.60 -3.96
N CYS A 165 -30.06 -14.64 -3.23
CA CYS A 165 -28.96 -13.79 -3.68
C CYS A 165 -27.56 -14.25 -3.21
N ASP A 166 -27.42 -15.36 -2.49
CA ASP A 166 -26.13 -15.78 -1.91
C ASP A 166 -25.04 -15.98 -2.97
N HIS A 167 -25.42 -16.57 -4.10
CA HIS A 167 -24.54 -16.81 -5.24
C HIS A 167 -23.95 -15.53 -5.88
N THR A 168 -24.40 -14.35 -5.45
CA THR A 168 -23.91 -13.05 -5.92
C THR A 168 -22.74 -12.51 -5.11
N PHE A 169 -22.42 -13.12 -3.97
CA PHE A 169 -21.33 -12.67 -3.10
C PHE A 169 -19.99 -13.26 -3.51
N TYR A 170 -18.94 -12.47 -3.32
CA TYR A 170 -17.58 -12.88 -3.62
C TYR A 170 -17.17 -14.13 -2.83
N ASP A 171 -17.45 -14.16 -1.53
CA ASP A 171 -17.08 -15.28 -0.65
C ASP A 171 -17.82 -16.58 -1.00
N HIS A 172 -19.08 -16.49 -1.42
CA HIS A 172 -19.79 -17.62 -2.02
C HIS A 172 -19.05 -18.11 -3.27
N SER A 173 -18.61 -17.21 -4.16
CA SER A 173 -17.87 -17.60 -5.37
C SER A 173 -16.54 -18.30 -5.03
N VAL A 174 -15.81 -17.84 -4.00
CA VAL A 174 -14.58 -18.48 -3.51
C VAL A 174 -14.86 -19.91 -3.06
N ALA A 175 -15.83 -20.11 -2.17
CA ALA A 175 -16.19 -21.44 -1.68
C ALA A 175 -16.69 -22.35 -2.82
N GLN A 176 -17.57 -21.83 -3.69
CA GLN A 176 -18.12 -22.61 -4.80
C GLN A 176 -17.05 -23.05 -5.80
N ASN A 177 -16.11 -22.17 -6.17
CA ASN A 177 -15.00 -22.51 -7.05
C ASN A 177 -14.18 -23.70 -6.51
N ALA A 178 -13.91 -23.70 -5.20
CA ALA A 178 -13.17 -24.79 -4.55
C ALA A 178 -14.01 -26.07 -4.41
N ILE A 179 -15.31 -25.97 -4.11
CA ILE A 179 -16.24 -27.11 -4.09
C ILE A 179 -16.29 -27.76 -5.48
N ASP A 180 -16.42 -26.97 -6.54
CA ASP A 180 -16.43 -27.47 -7.92
C ASP A 180 -15.12 -28.16 -8.28
N TYR A 181 -13.98 -27.65 -7.81
CA TYR A 181 -12.68 -28.29 -7.98
C TYR A 181 -12.62 -29.68 -7.33
N LEU A 182 -13.17 -29.84 -6.10
CA LEU A 182 -13.19 -31.13 -5.40
C LEU A 182 -13.94 -32.22 -6.19
N THR A 183 -14.95 -31.86 -6.99
CA THR A 183 -15.74 -32.84 -7.79
C THR A 183 -14.95 -33.50 -8.93
N ARG A 184 -13.84 -32.88 -9.33
CA ARG A 184 -13.04 -33.28 -10.50
C ARG A 184 -11.56 -33.42 -10.20
N ALA A 185 -11.15 -33.23 -8.95
CA ALA A 185 -9.79 -33.45 -8.51
C ALA A 185 -9.44 -34.95 -8.59
N ASP A 186 -8.22 -35.25 -9.03
CA ASP A 186 -7.72 -36.63 -9.16
C ASP A 186 -7.14 -37.11 -7.82
N PRO A 187 -7.82 -37.99 -7.05
CA PRO A 187 -7.34 -38.40 -5.75
C PRO A 187 -6.02 -39.18 -5.77
N ALA A 188 -5.52 -39.58 -6.94
CA ALA A 188 -4.20 -40.18 -7.08
C ALA A 188 -3.06 -39.14 -7.08
N ARG A 189 -3.37 -37.83 -7.10
CA ARG A 189 -2.39 -36.74 -7.05
C ARG A 189 -2.45 -36.00 -5.73
N ARG A 190 -1.34 -35.33 -5.40
CA ARG A 190 -1.32 -34.34 -4.31
C ARG A 190 -1.86 -33.02 -4.81
N HIS A 191 -2.69 -32.37 -4.00
CA HIS A 191 -3.34 -31.11 -4.33
C HIS A 191 -2.90 -30.01 -3.37
N LEU A 192 -2.66 -28.82 -3.93
CA LEU A 192 -2.66 -27.56 -3.19
C LEU A 192 -3.96 -26.84 -3.54
N ILE A 193 -4.75 -26.49 -2.53
CA ILE A 193 -6.01 -25.77 -2.67
C ILE A 193 -5.91 -24.49 -1.87
N GLN A 194 -6.03 -23.33 -2.51
CA GLN A 194 -6.01 -22.04 -1.82
C GLN A 194 -7.33 -21.29 -2.02
N LEU A 195 -7.89 -20.80 -0.91
CA LEU A 195 -9.15 -20.05 -0.88
C LEU A 195 -8.91 -18.70 -0.20
N GLY A 196 -9.01 -17.61 -0.95
CA GLY A 196 -8.86 -16.25 -0.44
C GLY A 196 -10.19 -15.52 -0.27
N PHE A 197 -10.76 -15.57 0.92
CA PHE A 197 -12.00 -14.88 1.26
C PHE A 197 -11.76 -13.38 1.48
N LYS A 198 -12.79 -12.57 1.18
CA LYS A 198 -12.84 -11.11 1.33
C LYS A 198 -13.35 -10.70 2.70
N HIS A 199 -14.48 -11.24 3.17
CA HIS A 199 -15.01 -10.79 4.46
C HIS A 199 -14.12 -11.27 5.62
N PRO A 200 -13.99 -10.46 6.69
CA PRO A 200 -14.73 -9.23 6.99
C PRO A 200 -14.11 -7.90 6.51
N HIS A 201 -13.19 -7.91 5.53
CA HIS A 201 -12.66 -6.69 4.92
C HIS A 201 -13.77 -5.77 4.38
N PHE A 202 -13.44 -4.47 4.29
CA PHE A 202 -14.27 -3.38 3.78
C PHE A 202 -15.16 -3.72 2.55
N ASN A 203 -16.35 -3.10 2.57
CA ASN A 203 -17.63 -3.44 1.95
C ASN A 203 -18.38 -4.57 2.70
N LEU A 204 -18.88 -4.25 3.90
CA LEU A 204 -19.59 -5.11 4.86
C LEU A 204 -21.01 -5.50 4.42
N THR A 205 -21.27 -5.46 3.12
CA THR A 205 -22.55 -5.93 2.55
C THR A 205 -22.55 -7.46 2.55
N CYS A 206 -23.50 -8.09 3.23
CA CYS A 206 -23.65 -9.55 3.27
C CYS A 206 -25.15 -9.94 3.33
N PRO A 207 -25.52 -11.23 3.24
CA PRO A 207 -26.92 -11.64 3.39
C PRO A 207 -27.52 -11.20 4.73
N ASP A 208 -28.76 -10.69 4.71
CA ASP A 208 -29.37 -10.01 5.86
C ASP A 208 -29.58 -10.95 7.07
N ARG A 209 -29.73 -12.26 6.85
CA ARG A 209 -29.84 -13.22 7.97
C ARG A 209 -28.62 -13.20 8.89
N PHE A 210 -27.43 -12.83 8.41
CA PHE A 210 -26.25 -12.68 9.26
C PHE A 210 -26.29 -11.38 10.07
N TYR A 211 -26.86 -10.31 9.52
CA TYR A 211 -27.15 -9.08 10.27
C TYR A 211 -28.18 -9.32 11.38
N GLN A 212 -29.15 -10.20 11.16
CA GLN A 212 -30.20 -10.53 12.13
C GLN A 212 -29.70 -11.34 13.34
N LEU A 213 -28.51 -11.93 13.28
CA LEU A 213 -27.88 -12.60 14.42
C LEU A 213 -27.49 -11.63 15.54
N TYR A 214 -27.45 -10.33 15.24
CA TYR A 214 -26.89 -9.31 16.12
C TYR A 214 -27.88 -8.17 16.31
N ASP A 215 -28.31 -7.98 17.55
CA ASP A 215 -29.06 -6.80 17.96
C ASP A 215 -28.10 -5.60 18.14
N PRO A 216 -28.19 -4.55 17.31
CA PRO A 216 -27.32 -3.37 17.45
C PRO A 216 -27.51 -2.68 18.81
N ASP A 217 -28.70 -2.75 19.42
CA ASP A 217 -28.96 -2.16 20.73
C ASP A 217 -28.34 -2.95 21.88
N ALA A 218 -27.85 -4.17 21.64
CA ALA A 218 -27.10 -4.97 22.60
C ALA A 218 -25.58 -4.75 22.50
N ILE A 219 -25.09 -4.10 21.43
CA ILE A 219 -23.67 -3.80 21.25
C ILE A 219 -23.23 -2.74 22.26
N ARG A 220 -22.12 -3.00 22.96
CA ARG A 220 -21.55 -2.14 24.00
C ARG A 220 -20.09 -1.85 23.71
N TRP A 221 -19.65 -0.67 24.15
CA TRP A 221 -18.23 -0.35 24.18
C TRP A 221 -17.48 -1.40 25.02
N PRO A 222 -16.32 -1.93 24.56
CA PRO A 222 -15.61 -2.94 25.30
C PRO A 222 -15.18 -2.46 26.68
N ALA A 223 -15.45 -3.26 27.72
CA ALA A 223 -15.05 -2.91 29.09
C ALA A 223 -13.52 -2.94 29.29
N CYS A 224 -12.79 -3.61 28.39
CA CYS A 224 -11.33 -3.60 28.39
C CYS A 224 -10.74 -2.33 27.75
N ALA A 225 -11.50 -1.60 26.93
CA ALA A 225 -10.99 -0.42 26.22
C ALA A 225 -10.86 0.78 27.16
N HIS A 226 -9.95 1.70 26.83
CA HIS A 226 -9.82 2.93 27.60
C HIS A 226 -11.09 3.79 27.42
N PRO A 227 -11.64 4.43 28.47
CA PRO A 227 -12.87 5.22 28.35
C PRO A 227 -12.77 6.40 27.37
N GLU A 228 -11.61 7.04 27.30
CA GLU A 228 -11.37 8.18 26.40
C GLU A 228 -11.34 7.78 24.91
N ASP A 229 -11.06 6.51 24.58
CA ASP A 229 -11.03 6.03 23.19
C ASP A 229 -12.38 6.21 22.47
N GLN A 230 -13.47 6.36 23.23
CA GLN A 230 -14.79 6.65 22.70
C GLN A 230 -14.89 8.07 22.11
N PHE A 231 -14.06 9.00 22.58
CA PHE A 231 -14.11 10.43 22.29
C PHE A 231 -12.83 10.97 21.63
N GLY A 232 -11.89 10.10 21.26
CA GLY A 232 -10.62 10.48 20.64
C GLY A 232 -9.46 9.63 21.13
N PRO A 233 -8.22 9.90 20.68
CA PRO A 233 -7.06 9.09 21.04
C PRO A 233 -6.76 9.19 22.53
N GLN A 234 -6.39 8.07 23.16
CA GLN A 234 -6.06 8.06 24.59
C GLN A 234 -4.92 9.03 24.97
N PRO A 235 -4.95 9.60 26.18
CA PRO A 235 -3.83 10.38 26.71
C PRO A 235 -2.51 9.60 26.66
N GLY A 236 -1.45 10.23 26.16
CA GLY A 236 -0.13 9.60 26.04
C GLY A 236 -0.01 8.61 24.88
N MET A 237 -0.97 8.56 23.95
CA MET A 237 -0.81 7.84 22.69
C MET A 237 0.34 8.42 21.87
N ALA A 238 1.17 7.54 21.30
CA ALA A 238 2.33 7.91 20.52
C ALA A 238 1.95 8.78 19.31
N VAL A 239 2.74 9.82 19.05
CA VAL A 239 2.49 10.80 17.96
C VAL A 239 2.45 10.10 16.60
N TYR A 240 3.41 9.20 16.39
CA TYR A 240 3.57 8.50 15.13
C TYR A 240 2.41 7.54 14.87
N GLU A 241 1.86 6.93 15.91
CA GLU A 241 0.70 6.06 15.79
C GLU A 241 -0.60 6.85 15.56
N ALA A 242 -0.76 7.97 16.27
CA ALA A 242 -1.87 8.90 16.07
C ALA A 242 -1.90 9.48 14.64
N ALA A 243 -0.77 9.59 13.94
CA ALA A 243 -0.75 10.06 12.55
C ALA A 243 -1.56 9.16 11.58
N TYR A 244 -1.64 7.86 11.87
CA TYR A 244 -2.43 6.87 11.13
C TYR A 244 -3.80 6.63 11.73
N ILE A 245 -3.86 6.61 13.07
CA ILE A 245 -5.06 6.27 13.81
C ILE A 245 -6.03 7.43 13.88
N ALA A 246 -5.56 8.68 13.82
CA ALA A 246 -6.42 9.86 13.87
C ALA A 246 -7.26 10.01 12.59
N ASN A 247 -8.29 9.19 12.46
CA ASN A 247 -9.52 9.39 13.23
C ASN A 247 -10.59 8.84 12.27
N GLY A 248 -10.76 7.51 12.29
CA GLY A 248 -11.57 6.78 11.32
C GLY A 248 -12.98 7.36 11.27
N GLN A 249 -13.57 7.51 10.07
CA GLN A 249 -14.91 8.11 9.92
C GLN A 249 -16.01 7.36 10.70
N TRP A 250 -15.69 6.20 11.26
CA TRP A 250 -16.59 5.22 11.86
C TRP A 250 -16.36 5.00 13.37
N THR A 251 -15.51 5.81 14.02
CA THR A 251 -15.40 5.80 15.49
C THR A 251 -16.68 6.37 16.13
N PRO A 252 -17.00 6.03 17.40
CA PRO A 252 -18.21 6.53 18.06
C PRO A 252 -18.32 8.06 18.06
N GLU A 253 -17.21 8.77 18.27
CA GLU A 253 -17.15 10.23 18.26
C GLU A 253 -17.67 10.82 16.93
N LYS A 254 -17.32 10.19 15.80
CA LYS A 254 -17.56 10.72 14.45
C LYS A 254 -18.84 10.22 13.80
N ALA A 255 -19.09 8.92 13.87
CA ALA A 255 -20.29 8.30 13.29
C ALA A 255 -21.50 8.41 14.22
N GLY A 256 -21.29 8.78 15.49
CA GLY A 256 -22.27 8.64 16.55
C GLY A 256 -22.40 7.19 17.03
N ASP A 257 -22.84 7.01 18.28
CA ASP A 257 -23.00 5.69 18.92
C ASP A 257 -23.87 4.73 18.07
N ALA A 258 -24.99 5.20 17.54
CA ALA A 258 -25.85 4.39 16.67
C ALA A 258 -25.15 3.96 15.37
N GLY A 259 -24.39 4.86 14.74
CA GLY A 259 -23.64 4.56 13.52
C GLY A 259 -22.52 3.56 13.77
N TRP A 260 -21.73 3.78 14.82
CA TRP A 260 -20.67 2.86 15.25
C TRP A 260 -21.21 1.45 15.55
N ARG A 261 -22.34 1.33 16.27
CA ARG A 261 -22.97 0.03 16.53
C ARG A 261 -23.38 -0.70 15.26
N GLN A 262 -23.90 0.01 14.26
CA GLN A 262 -24.23 -0.61 12.96
C GLN A 262 -22.97 -1.08 12.22
N VAL A 263 -21.86 -0.36 12.36
CA VAL A 263 -20.58 -0.77 11.77
C VAL A 263 -20.03 -2.04 12.44
N VAL A 264 -20.03 -2.10 13.78
CA VAL A 264 -19.65 -3.32 14.54
C VAL A 264 -20.57 -4.49 14.17
N ARG A 265 -21.88 -4.25 14.10
CA ARG A 265 -22.87 -5.24 13.65
C ARG A 265 -22.54 -5.77 12.26
N GLY A 266 -22.26 -4.89 11.30
CA GLY A 266 -21.90 -5.27 9.94
C GLY A 266 -20.62 -6.09 9.88
N TYR A 267 -19.61 -5.74 10.69
CA TYR A 267 -18.36 -6.49 10.76
C TYR A 267 -18.58 -7.91 11.32
N PHE A 268 -19.36 -8.06 12.39
CA PHE A 268 -19.70 -9.38 12.94
C PHE A 268 -20.58 -10.20 11.99
N ALA A 269 -21.52 -9.57 11.28
CA ALA A 269 -22.31 -10.22 10.24
C ALA A 269 -21.41 -10.73 9.10
N ALA A 270 -20.40 -9.96 8.69
CA ALA A 270 -19.43 -10.38 7.70
C ALA A 270 -18.55 -11.55 8.19
N CYS A 271 -18.12 -11.55 9.46
CA CYS A 271 -17.44 -12.70 10.08
C CYS A 271 -18.30 -13.98 10.04
N SER A 272 -19.60 -13.87 10.37
CA SER A 272 -20.52 -15.01 10.31
C SER A 272 -20.80 -15.51 8.89
N HIS A 273 -20.82 -14.59 7.93
CA HIS A 273 -21.01 -14.94 6.52
C HIS A 273 -19.81 -15.73 5.98
N VAL A 274 -18.58 -15.25 6.19
CA VAL A 274 -17.39 -16.01 5.76
C VAL A 274 -17.25 -17.34 6.51
N ASP A 275 -17.60 -17.40 7.80
CA ASP A 275 -17.68 -18.66 8.56
C ASP A 275 -18.62 -19.67 7.89
N HIS A 276 -19.80 -19.22 7.44
CA HIS A 276 -20.76 -20.06 6.74
C HIS A 276 -20.19 -20.64 5.44
N GLU A 277 -19.52 -19.82 4.64
CA GLU A 277 -18.91 -20.24 3.37
C GLU A 277 -17.70 -21.18 3.58
N ILE A 278 -16.90 -20.95 4.62
CA ILE A 278 -15.87 -21.89 5.07
C ILE A 278 -16.51 -23.22 5.49
N GLY A 279 -17.62 -23.18 6.22
CA GLY A 279 -18.40 -24.36 6.60
C GLY A 279 -18.83 -25.21 5.40
N ARG A 280 -19.42 -24.56 4.39
CA ARG A 280 -19.82 -25.21 3.13
C ARG A 280 -18.65 -25.92 2.45
N PHE A 281 -17.52 -25.23 2.30
CA PHE A 281 -16.33 -25.83 1.72
C PHE A 281 -15.79 -27.00 2.56
N MET A 282 -15.69 -26.84 3.88
CA MET A 282 -15.18 -27.87 4.77
C MET A 282 -16.06 -29.12 4.79
N ASP A 283 -17.39 -28.98 4.70
CA ASP A 283 -18.29 -30.13 4.58
C ASP A 283 -18.12 -30.85 3.24
N ALA A 284 -17.95 -30.11 2.14
CA ALA A 284 -17.63 -30.69 0.84
C ALA A 284 -16.26 -31.38 0.82
N LEU A 285 -15.23 -30.79 1.44
CA LEU A 285 -13.90 -31.37 1.56
C LEU A 285 -13.95 -32.70 2.31
N ARG A 286 -14.60 -32.73 3.48
CA ARG A 286 -14.77 -33.96 4.29
C ARG A 286 -15.54 -35.05 3.54
N ALA A 287 -16.50 -34.68 2.70
CA ALA A 287 -17.26 -35.63 1.89
C ALA A 287 -16.50 -36.08 0.62
N SER A 288 -15.44 -35.38 0.23
CA SER A 288 -14.66 -35.68 -0.98
C SER A 288 -13.64 -36.80 -0.76
N PRO A 289 -13.19 -37.49 -1.82
CA PRO A 289 -12.09 -38.45 -1.74
C PRO A 289 -10.75 -37.86 -1.25
N LEU A 290 -10.59 -36.53 -1.26
CA LEU A 290 -9.40 -35.87 -0.73
C LEU A 290 -9.45 -35.66 0.79
N GLY A 291 -10.64 -35.68 1.40
CA GLY A 291 -10.89 -35.18 2.75
C GLY A 291 -10.07 -35.86 3.84
N GLU A 292 -9.94 -37.18 3.80
CA GLU A 292 -9.22 -37.96 4.83
C GLU A 292 -7.70 -37.70 4.83
N ASN A 293 -7.17 -37.20 3.71
CA ASN A 293 -5.73 -37.00 3.50
C ASN A 293 -5.43 -35.53 3.14
N THR A 294 -6.19 -34.58 3.71
CA THR A 294 -5.96 -33.13 3.51
C THR A 294 -5.67 -32.46 4.84
N THR A 295 -4.55 -31.76 4.91
CA THR A 295 -4.26 -30.82 6.01
C THR A 295 -4.79 -29.44 5.63
N VAL A 296 -5.59 -28.83 6.51
CA VAL A 296 -6.14 -27.48 6.33
C VAL A 296 -5.42 -26.52 7.26
N VAL A 297 -4.86 -25.44 6.71
CA VAL A 297 -4.35 -24.29 7.45
C VAL A 297 -5.34 -23.15 7.28
N LEU A 298 -5.87 -22.62 8.37
CA LEU A 298 -6.74 -21.43 8.37
C LEU A 298 -5.98 -20.27 9.00
N LEU A 299 -5.98 -19.12 8.34
CA LEU A 299 -5.37 -17.89 8.82
C LEU A 299 -6.16 -16.65 8.39
N SER A 300 -6.04 -15.57 9.17
CA SER A 300 -6.25 -14.20 8.68
C SER A 300 -4.90 -13.57 8.35
N ASP A 301 -4.84 -12.69 7.35
CA ASP A 301 -3.62 -11.92 7.06
C ASP A 301 -3.32 -10.90 8.17
N ASN A 302 -4.33 -10.19 8.64
CA ASN A 302 -4.23 -9.26 9.76
C ASN A 302 -5.55 -9.17 10.53
N GLY A 303 -5.50 -8.54 11.69
CA GLY A 303 -6.65 -8.21 12.50
C GLY A 303 -7.33 -6.92 12.03
N PHE A 304 -8.16 -6.34 12.89
CA PHE A 304 -8.94 -5.13 12.62
C PHE A 304 -9.33 -4.39 13.90
N ASN A 305 -9.22 -3.05 13.88
CA ASN A 305 -9.70 -2.17 14.94
C ASN A 305 -11.17 -1.79 14.70
N LEU A 306 -11.96 -1.82 15.77
CA LEU A 306 -13.41 -1.54 15.75
C LEU A 306 -13.77 -0.29 16.59
N GLY A 307 -12.83 0.64 16.75
CA GLY A 307 -13.01 1.90 17.49
C GLY A 307 -12.05 2.06 18.68
N THR A 308 -11.51 0.97 19.23
CA THR A 308 -10.54 1.02 20.33
C THR A 308 -9.30 1.82 19.93
N HIS A 309 -8.71 2.54 20.87
CA HIS A 309 -7.61 3.52 20.65
C HIS A 309 -7.93 4.63 19.63
N ASP A 310 -9.21 4.99 19.45
CA ASP A 310 -9.70 5.88 18.37
C ASP A 310 -9.34 5.40 16.96
N SER A 311 -9.23 4.07 16.80
CA SER A 311 -8.81 3.45 15.55
C SER A 311 -9.90 2.63 14.91
N PHE A 312 -10.01 2.74 13.59
CA PHE A 312 -10.84 1.87 12.77
C PHE A 312 -10.02 1.41 11.56
N HIS A 313 -10.17 0.15 11.14
CA HIS A 313 -9.31 -0.55 10.17
C HIS A 313 -8.04 -1.17 10.77
N LYS A 314 -7.02 -1.40 9.94
CA LYS A 314 -5.73 -2.01 10.29
C LYS A 314 -4.64 -0.94 10.41
N MET A 315 -3.38 -1.25 10.09
CA MET A 315 -2.28 -0.26 10.08
C MET A 315 -1.92 0.31 11.47
N SER A 316 -2.09 -0.48 12.53
CA SER A 316 -1.65 -0.14 13.87
C SER A 316 -0.91 -1.30 14.51
N GLN A 317 -0.20 -1.00 15.60
CA GLN A 317 0.50 -2.03 16.35
C GLN A 317 -0.41 -2.71 17.38
N TRP A 318 -1.58 -2.15 17.73
CA TRP A 318 -2.51 -2.75 18.70
C TRP A 318 -2.89 -4.21 18.45
N ASP A 319 -3.21 -4.95 19.52
CA ASP A 319 -3.48 -6.39 19.50
C ASP A 319 -4.63 -6.69 18.55
N SER A 320 -5.69 -5.87 18.57
CA SER A 320 -6.81 -5.96 17.65
C SER A 320 -6.41 -5.97 16.17
N ALA A 321 -5.33 -5.29 15.77
CA ALA A 321 -4.87 -5.24 14.39
C ALA A 321 -3.82 -6.31 14.02
N ALA A 322 -3.01 -6.76 14.99
CA ALA A 322 -1.90 -7.68 14.74
C ALA A 322 -2.20 -9.14 15.11
N HIS A 323 -3.06 -9.38 16.10
CA HIS A 323 -3.44 -10.69 16.58
C HIS A 323 -4.56 -11.28 15.72
N VAL A 324 -4.30 -12.46 15.16
CA VAL A 324 -5.15 -13.10 14.14
C VAL A 324 -5.53 -14.53 14.53
N PRO A 325 -6.66 -15.05 14.02
CA PRO A 325 -6.94 -16.47 14.11
C PRO A 325 -5.96 -17.26 13.24
N LEU A 326 -5.34 -18.29 13.82
CA LEU A 326 -4.49 -19.25 13.13
C LEU A 326 -4.78 -20.67 13.64
N GLY A 327 -4.93 -21.63 12.74
CA GLY A 327 -5.09 -23.02 13.11
C GLY A 327 -4.76 -24.02 12.02
N ILE A 328 -4.47 -25.25 12.46
CA ILE A 328 -4.14 -26.39 11.61
C ILE A 328 -5.09 -27.53 11.96
N TRP A 329 -5.73 -28.10 10.94
CA TRP A 329 -6.60 -29.27 11.08
C TRP A 329 -6.18 -30.38 10.13
N HIS A 330 -6.32 -31.62 10.58
CA HIS A 330 -6.18 -32.80 9.74
C HIS A 330 -7.17 -33.87 10.20
N ALA A 331 -7.73 -34.66 9.27
CA ALA A 331 -8.72 -35.70 9.59
C ALA A 331 -8.19 -36.77 10.56
N GLY A 332 -6.88 -37.02 10.54
CA GLY A 332 -6.22 -37.94 11.46
C GLY A 332 -5.97 -37.40 12.88
N MET A 333 -6.34 -36.16 13.17
CA MET A 333 -6.23 -35.65 14.54
C MET A 333 -7.23 -36.36 15.47
N GLU A 334 -6.76 -36.79 16.65
CA GLU A 334 -7.58 -37.53 17.64
C GLU A 334 -8.46 -36.60 18.50
N GLY A 335 -8.18 -35.29 18.48
CA GLY A 335 -8.92 -34.26 19.20
C GLY A 335 -8.28 -32.88 19.01
N GLY A 336 -9.00 -31.82 19.37
CA GLY A 336 -8.49 -30.46 19.32
C GLY A 336 -7.54 -30.12 20.46
N GLN A 337 -6.66 -29.15 20.22
CA GLN A 337 -5.72 -28.60 21.20
C GLN A 337 -5.52 -27.10 21.02
N VAL A 338 -5.07 -26.44 22.08
CA VAL A 338 -4.77 -25.00 22.07
C VAL A 338 -3.31 -24.80 22.44
N VAL A 339 -2.54 -24.22 21.52
CA VAL A 339 -1.15 -23.83 21.74
C VAL A 339 -1.13 -22.38 22.23
N GLN A 340 -0.62 -22.18 23.45
CA GLN A 340 -0.52 -20.85 24.07
C GLN A 340 0.75 -20.09 23.68
N MET A 341 1.75 -20.77 23.12
CA MET A 341 3.01 -20.15 22.68
C MET A 341 2.71 -19.04 21.66
N PRO A 342 3.23 -17.81 21.85
CA PRO A 342 3.21 -16.79 20.81
C PRO A 342 3.92 -17.26 19.54
N VAL A 343 3.27 -17.10 18.38
CA VAL A 343 3.78 -17.51 17.07
C VAL A 343 3.54 -16.43 16.03
N SER A 344 4.35 -16.42 14.97
CA SER A 344 4.25 -15.44 13.90
C SER A 344 3.67 -16.09 12.64
N LEU A 345 2.88 -15.33 11.86
CA LEU A 345 2.48 -15.73 10.51
C LEU A 345 3.68 -16.01 9.60
N HIS A 346 4.86 -15.42 9.88
CA HIS A 346 6.12 -15.73 9.20
C HIS A 346 6.55 -17.19 9.30
N ASN A 347 5.95 -17.96 10.21
CA ASN A 347 6.18 -19.40 10.37
C ASN A 347 5.38 -20.26 9.38
N VAL A 348 4.31 -19.71 8.78
CA VAL A 348 3.39 -20.45 7.90
C VAL A 348 4.08 -20.98 6.64
N PRO A 349 4.90 -20.21 5.90
CA PRO A 349 5.54 -20.71 4.66
C PRO A 349 6.42 -21.95 4.91
N LYS A 350 7.21 -21.95 6.00
CA LYS A 350 7.99 -23.13 6.40
C LYS A 350 7.13 -24.29 6.85
N THR A 351 6.04 -24.01 7.55
CA THR A 351 5.05 -25.04 7.93
C THR A 351 4.45 -25.71 6.69
N ILE A 352 4.15 -24.96 5.63
CA ILE A 352 3.64 -25.50 4.37
C ILE A 352 4.67 -26.40 3.66
N LEU A 353 5.93 -25.98 3.59
CA LEU A 353 6.98 -26.84 3.01
C LEU A 353 7.22 -28.11 3.83
N ASP A 354 7.18 -28.01 5.16
CA ASP A 354 7.31 -29.17 6.06
C ASP A 354 6.13 -30.16 5.87
N LEU A 355 4.89 -29.66 5.77
CA LEU A 355 3.72 -30.46 5.38
C LEU A 355 3.88 -31.10 4.00
N ALA A 356 4.53 -30.40 3.06
CA ALA A 356 4.79 -30.93 1.72
C ALA A 356 5.91 -31.98 1.71
N GLY A 357 6.68 -32.13 2.79
CA GLY A 357 7.89 -32.95 2.86
C GLY A 357 9.06 -32.36 2.07
N LEU A 358 9.07 -31.04 1.89
CA LEU A 358 10.10 -30.30 1.16
C LEU A 358 11.02 -29.55 2.13
N PRO A 359 12.33 -29.42 1.81
CA PRO A 359 13.23 -28.63 2.62
C PRO A 359 12.83 -27.13 2.56
N PRO A 360 13.03 -26.35 3.64
CA PRO A 360 12.88 -24.91 3.57
C PRO A 360 13.94 -24.30 2.64
N ARG A 361 13.65 -23.12 2.08
CA ARG A 361 14.61 -22.42 1.24
C ARG A 361 15.75 -21.82 2.08
N PRO A 362 16.99 -21.74 1.57
CA PRO A 362 18.13 -21.22 2.32
C PRO A 362 18.00 -19.75 2.73
N ASP A 363 17.34 -18.94 1.91
CA ASP A 363 17.06 -17.51 2.12
C ASP A 363 15.94 -17.27 3.15
N TRP A 364 15.24 -18.32 3.57
CA TRP A 364 14.26 -18.24 4.66
C TRP A 364 14.96 -18.43 6.00
N VAL A 365 15.86 -17.54 6.39
CA VAL A 365 16.62 -17.69 7.65
C VAL A 365 15.75 -17.49 8.90
N SER A 366 14.57 -16.86 8.73
CA SER A 366 13.84 -16.15 9.77
C SER A 366 12.60 -16.88 10.32
N GLY A 367 11.92 -17.72 9.53
CA GLY A 367 10.77 -18.51 10.00
C GLY A 367 11.15 -19.83 10.69
N GLN A 368 10.18 -20.56 11.24
CA GLN A 368 10.31 -21.99 11.61
C GLN A 368 8.98 -22.74 11.39
N SER A 369 8.99 -24.06 11.36
CA SER A 369 7.75 -24.85 11.21
C SER A 369 6.96 -24.83 12.52
N LEU A 370 5.63 -24.72 12.43
CA LEU A 370 4.72 -24.81 13.58
C LEU A 370 4.35 -26.26 13.94
N LEU A 371 4.64 -27.23 13.06
CA LEU A 371 4.25 -28.63 13.26
C LEU A 371 4.81 -29.26 14.55
N PRO A 372 6.04 -28.96 15.00
CA PRO A 372 6.54 -29.39 16.31
C PRO A 372 5.63 -29.00 17.51
N LEU A 373 4.92 -27.88 17.42
CA LEU A 373 3.95 -27.46 18.45
C LEU A 373 2.63 -28.22 18.36
N VAL A 374 2.34 -28.85 17.21
CA VAL A 374 1.16 -29.70 17.00
C VAL A 374 1.43 -31.12 17.47
N ASN A 375 2.57 -31.68 17.06
CA ASN A 375 3.05 -33.00 17.46
C ASN A 375 4.60 -32.99 17.49
N PRO A 376 5.24 -33.36 18.61
CA PRO A 376 6.71 -33.39 18.72
C PRO A 376 7.41 -34.32 17.73
N ASP A 377 6.71 -35.29 17.12
CA ASP A 377 7.29 -36.16 16.09
C ASP A 377 7.72 -35.40 14.81
N PHE A 378 7.25 -34.16 14.63
CA PHE A 378 7.70 -33.31 13.54
C PHE A 378 9.08 -32.70 13.77
N GLY A 379 9.58 -32.69 15.01
CA GLY A 379 10.88 -32.14 15.40
C GLY A 379 10.78 -31.21 16.61
N ASP A 380 11.78 -30.34 16.77
CA ASP A 380 11.84 -29.37 17.86
C ASP A 380 11.35 -27.98 17.41
N TYR A 381 10.67 -27.26 18.31
CA TYR A 381 10.33 -25.85 18.13
C TYR A 381 11.29 -24.97 18.94
N ASP A 382 11.87 -23.94 18.31
CA ASP A 382 12.70 -22.96 19.01
C ASP A 382 11.80 -21.91 19.68
N GLY A 383 11.51 -22.13 20.96
CA GLY A 383 10.71 -21.21 21.79
C GLY A 383 11.41 -19.90 22.15
N THR A 384 12.65 -19.67 21.70
CA THR A 384 13.35 -18.39 21.90
C THR A 384 13.02 -17.35 20.83
N LYS A 385 12.40 -17.76 19.72
CA LYS A 385 11.99 -16.85 18.64
C LYS A 385 10.63 -16.24 18.95
N SER A 386 10.62 -14.93 19.16
CA SER A 386 9.40 -14.18 19.46
C SER A 386 8.80 -13.54 18.21
N PRO A 387 7.46 -13.51 18.08
CA PRO A 387 6.79 -12.72 17.07
C PRO A 387 7.12 -11.23 17.18
N LEU A 388 7.46 -10.63 16.04
CA LEU A 388 7.62 -9.20 15.87
C LEU A 388 6.59 -8.68 14.87
N THR A 389 6.03 -7.51 15.16
CA THR A 389 5.15 -6.77 14.26
C THR A 389 5.78 -5.43 13.90
N ALA A 390 5.73 -5.05 12.63
CA ALA A 390 6.30 -3.82 12.09
C ALA A 390 5.24 -3.05 11.31
N VAL A 391 5.10 -1.76 11.63
CA VAL A 391 4.14 -0.85 11.00
C VAL A 391 4.81 0.49 10.84
N PHE A 392 5.16 0.82 9.60
CA PHE A 392 5.73 2.11 9.22
C PHE A 392 6.93 2.55 10.08
N GLY A 393 7.83 1.62 10.39
CA GLY A 393 9.01 1.86 11.25
C GLY A 393 8.75 1.79 12.76
N THR A 394 7.49 1.73 13.22
CA THR A 394 7.22 1.28 14.60
C THR A 394 7.39 -0.22 14.67
N LEU A 395 8.06 -0.73 15.70
CA LEU A 395 8.22 -2.15 15.95
C LEU A 395 7.51 -2.53 17.25
N SER A 396 6.89 -3.70 17.29
CA SER A 396 6.43 -4.33 18.53
C SER A 396 6.86 -5.78 18.62
N VAL A 397 7.11 -6.27 19.82
CA VAL A 397 7.43 -7.68 20.08
C VAL A 397 6.43 -8.27 21.07
N ARG A 398 6.00 -9.50 20.78
CA ARG A 398 5.20 -10.34 21.68
C ARG A 398 6.07 -11.50 22.15
N PRO A 399 6.71 -11.44 23.34
CA PRO A 399 7.71 -12.43 23.72
C PRO A 399 7.17 -13.86 23.87
N SER A 400 7.89 -14.82 23.31
CA SER A 400 7.69 -16.27 23.55
C SER A 400 8.38 -16.75 24.82
N VAL A 401 9.30 -15.95 25.37
CA VAL A 401 10.13 -16.33 26.51
C VAL A 401 9.37 -16.30 27.86
N PRO A 402 9.56 -17.31 28.73
CA PRO A 402 8.90 -17.37 30.03
C PRO A 402 9.15 -16.12 30.89
N GLY A 403 8.10 -15.63 31.54
CA GLY A 403 8.16 -14.45 32.41
C GLY A 403 8.03 -13.11 31.69
N LEU A 404 8.16 -13.09 30.35
CA LEU A 404 7.81 -11.94 29.51
C LEU A 404 6.58 -12.20 28.62
N SER A 405 6.10 -13.44 28.58
CA SER A 405 5.03 -13.90 27.69
C SER A 405 3.64 -13.32 27.99
N GLN A 406 3.47 -12.47 28.99
CA GLN A 406 2.24 -11.67 29.14
C GLN A 406 2.35 -10.26 28.57
N PHE A 407 3.57 -9.80 28.27
CA PHE A 407 3.80 -8.43 27.86
C PHE A 407 3.77 -8.28 26.34
N ARG A 408 3.54 -7.06 25.93
CA ARG A 408 3.82 -6.55 24.60
C ARG A 408 4.61 -5.26 24.71
N TYR A 409 5.64 -5.13 23.89
CA TYR A 409 6.54 -3.97 23.92
C TYR A 409 6.59 -3.31 22.55
N PHE A 410 6.50 -2.00 22.53
CA PHE A 410 6.46 -1.15 21.35
C PHE A 410 7.65 -0.21 21.42
N ARG A 411 8.28 -0.01 20.27
CA ARG A 411 9.33 0.98 20.08
C ARG A 411 9.02 1.79 18.84
N HIS A 412 8.83 3.09 19.02
CA HIS A 412 8.55 4.03 17.95
C HIS A 412 9.84 4.63 17.38
N PRO A 413 9.81 5.14 16.13
CA PRO A 413 10.99 5.71 15.46
C PRO A 413 11.62 6.93 16.17
N ASN A 414 10.83 7.64 16.98
CA ASN A 414 11.27 8.80 17.76
C ASN A 414 11.87 8.40 19.14
N GLY A 415 12.00 7.11 19.43
CA GLY A 415 12.51 6.57 20.69
C GLY A 415 11.47 6.35 21.78
N GLU A 416 10.20 6.73 21.55
CA GLU A 416 9.10 6.49 22.50
C GLU A 416 8.87 4.99 22.71
N GLU A 417 8.61 4.59 23.96
CA GLU A 417 8.48 3.20 24.40
C GLU A 417 7.13 2.96 25.07
N HIS A 418 6.44 1.90 24.67
CA HIS A 418 5.23 1.46 25.36
C HIS A 418 5.36 0.00 25.77
N VAL A 419 4.87 -0.33 26.97
CA VAL A 419 4.79 -1.70 27.48
C VAL A 419 3.38 -1.95 27.99
N TYR A 420 2.74 -3.02 27.55
CA TYR A 420 1.41 -3.42 28.01
C TYR A 420 1.43 -4.85 28.54
N ASP A 421 0.73 -5.13 29.62
CA ASP A 421 0.43 -6.49 30.07
C ASP A 421 -0.87 -6.94 29.40
N VAL A 422 -0.79 -7.58 28.24
CA VAL A 422 -1.97 -7.90 27.41
C VAL A 422 -2.85 -9.01 28.01
N ILE A 423 -2.41 -9.65 29.11
CA ILE A 423 -3.23 -10.62 29.83
C ILE A 423 -4.04 -9.91 30.92
N ALA A 424 -3.39 -9.05 31.71
CA ALA A 424 -4.05 -8.31 32.78
C ALA A 424 -4.86 -7.10 32.26
N ASP A 425 -4.43 -6.53 31.14
CA ASP A 425 -5.00 -5.36 30.46
C ASP A 425 -5.14 -5.65 28.95
N PRO A 426 -6.13 -6.47 28.54
CA PRO A 426 -6.30 -6.86 27.14
C PRO A 426 -6.65 -5.71 26.19
N GLY A 427 -7.05 -4.55 26.72
CA GLY A 427 -7.32 -3.36 25.92
C GLY A 427 -6.14 -2.39 25.85
N GLU A 428 -4.95 -2.79 26.30
CA GLU A 428 -3.70 -2.02 26.17
C GLU A 428 -3.85 -0.56 26.65
N THR A 429 -4.50 -0.39 27.81
CA THR A 429 -4.92 0.91 28.36
C THR A 429 -3.88 1.57 29.25
N THR A 430 -2.97 0.78 29.85
CA THR A 430 -1.98 1.27 30.80
C THR A 430 -0.55 1.03 30.30
N ASN A 431 0.16 2.10 29.93
CA ASN A 431 1.57 2.01 29.55
C ASN A 431 2.46 1.82 30.80
N LEU A 432 3.18 0.70 30.83
CA LEU A 432 4.10 0.26 31.89
C LEU A 432 5.59 0.52 31.56
N ALA A 433 5.88 1.29 30.51
CA ALA A 433 7.24 1.62 30.12
C ALA A 433 8.01 2.30 31.27
N GLY A 434 9.32 2.03 31.34
CA GLY A 434 10.17 2.44 32.46
C GLY A 434 10.11 1.50 33.67
N GLY A 435 9.22 0.51 33.66
CA GLY A 435 9.19 -0.57 34.66
C GLY A 435 10.37 -1.55 34.55
N PRO A 436 10.55 -2.45 35.54
CA PRO A 436 11.70 -3.37 35.65
C PRO A 436 11.84 -4.35 34.48
N GLN A 437 10.75 -4.65 33.77
CA GLN A 437 10.72 -5.55 32.60
C GLN A 437 11.22 -4.88 31.30
N THR A 438 11.20 -3.55 31.22
CA THR A 438 11.47 -2.79 29.98
C THR A 438 12.82 -3.13 29.35
N PRO A 439 13.95 -3.23 30.10
CA PRO A 439 15.24 -3.57 29.50
C PRO A 439 15.25 -4.96 28.85
N ALA A 440 14.63 -5.96 29.50
CA ALA A 440 14.57 -7.32 28.97
C ALA A 440 13.68 -7.41 27.71
N LEU A 441 12.60 -6.61 27.66
CA LEU A 441 11.74 -6.49 26.49
C LEU A 441 12.45 -5.81 25.31
N ARG A 442 13.31 -4.82 25.58
CA ARG A 442 14.15 -4.20 24.56
C ARG A 442 15.14 -5.20 23.97
N ASP A 443 15.79 -6.00 24.80
CA ASP A 443 16.69 -7.06 24.34
C ASP A 443 15.94 -8.10 23.49
N GLU A 444 14.70 -8.41 23.86
CA GLU A 444 13.84 -9.31 23.09
C GLU A 444 13.46 -8.73 21.73
N LEU A 445 13.13 -7.43 21.66
CA LEU A 445 12.87 -6.75 20.39
C LEU A 445 14.09 -6.82 19.45
N VAL A 446 15.28 -6.58 19.97
CA VAL A 446 16.54 -6.66 19.19
C VAL A 446 16.75 -8.08 18.66
N ARG A 447 16.53 -9.12 19.48
CA ARG A 447 16.63 -10.52 19.03
C ARG A 447 15.61 -10.85 17.94
N ALA A 448 14.34 -10.52 18.17
CA ALA A 448 13.26 -10.81 17.23
C ALA A 448 13.42 -10.07 15.89
N ALA A 449 13.93 -8.83 15.92
CA ALA A 449 14.25 -8.07 14.71
C ALA A 449 15.37 -8.75 13.90
N LEU A 450 16.44 -9.19 14.56
CA LEU A 450 17.52 -9.93 13.91
C LEU A 450 17.03 -11.23 13.29
N ASP A 451 16.15 -11.94 14.00
CA ASP A 451 15.50 -13.14 13.46
C ASP A 451 14.69 -12.85 12.21
N LEU A 452 14.20 -11.63 11.97
CA LEU A 452 13.53 -11.22 10.72
C LEU A 452 14.48 -10.54 9.71
N GLY A 453 15.77 -10.49 9.99
CA GLY A 453 16.77 -9.87 9.13
C GLY A 453 16.82 -8.34 9.23
N LEU A 454 16.56 -7.78 10.40
CA LEU A 454 16.71 -6.36 10.72
C LEU A 454 17.66 -6.17 11.92
N ASP A 455 18.80 -5.51 11.71
CA ASP A 455 19.75 -5.21 12.81
C ASP A 455 19.48 -3.83 13.44
N LEU A 456 18.97 -3.83 14.68
CA LEU A 456 18.71 -2.61 15.46
C LEU A 456 19.97 -2.03 16.14
N ARG A 457 21.13 -2.64 15.93
CA ARG A 457 22.43 -2.17 16.44
C ARG A 457 23.26 -1.45 15.38
N GLY A 458 22.73 -1.31 14.16
CA GLY A 458 23.33 -0.49 13.09
C GLY A 458 24.56 -1.10 12.42
N MET A 459 24.62 -2.43 12.37
CA MET A 459 25.70 -3.14 11.70
C MET A 459 25.15 -4.09 10.64
N GLU A 460 25.68 -3.99 9.43
CA GLU A 460 25.49 -5.00 8.38
C GLU A 460 26.03 -6.36 8.85
N ARG A 461 25.37 -7.45 8.42
CA ARG A 461 25.84 -8.84 8.64
C ARG A 461 25.73 -9.66 7.36
N PRO A 462 26.61 -9.42 6.38
CA PRO A 462 26.58 -10.11 5.09
C PRO A 462 26.73 -11.63 5.25
N GLU A 463 27.42 -12.11 6.29
CA GLU A 463 27.58 -13.53 6.58
C GLU A 463 26.26 -14.25 6.91
N THR A 464 25.25 -13.52 7.37
CA THR A 464 23.90 -14.03 7.63
C THR A 464 22.86 -13.50 6.63
N GLY A 465 23.30 -12.73 5.62
CA GLY A 465 22.43 -12.07 4.63
C GLY A 465 21.49 -11.04 5.26
N ILE A 466 21.94 -10.32 6.28
CA ILE A 466 21.19 -9.22 6.90
C ILE A 466 21.81 -7.90 6.44
N ASN A 467 21.06 -7.17 5.64
CA ASN A 467 21.41 -5.88 5.05
C ASN A 467 20.44 -4.75 5.47
N ALA A 468 19.37 -5.06 6.20
CA ALA A 468 18.46 -4.07 6.75
C ALA A 468 18.87 -3.65 8.17
N MET A 469 18.89 -2.34 8.42
CA MET A 469 19.24 -1.73 9.69
C MET A 469 18.25 -0.62 10.05
N MET A 470 17.97 -0.43 11.34
CA MET A 470 17.04 0.62 11.79
C MET A 470 17.57 1.37 13.00
N ALA A 471 17.57 2.70 12.91
CA ALA A 471 17.88 3.58 14.03
C ALA A 471 16.57 3.97 14.75
N MET A 472 16.39 3.50 15.98
CA MET A 472 15.16 3.73 16.77
C MET A 472 15.19 5.01 17.62
N ASP A 473 16.37 5.55 17.94
CA ASP A 473 16.51 6.73 18.83
C ASP A 473 17.79 7.55 18.58
N GLY A 474 18.40 7.42 17.39
CA GLY A 474 19.60 8.16 17.01
C GLY A 474 20.86 7.85 17.83
N ALA A 475 20.81 6.89 18.77
CA ALA A 475 21.96 6.40 19.54
C ALA A 475 22.84 5.43 18.74
N VAL A 476 22.32 4.94 17.62
CA VAL A 476 22.97 3.99 16.74
C VAL A 476 23.40 4.69 15.46
N VAL A 477 24.67 4.53 15.11
CA VAL A 477 25.18 4.89 13.78
C VAL A 477 24.89 3.72 12.86
N LEU A 478 24.21 3.97 11.74
CA LEU A 478 23.96 2.96 10.72
C LEU A 478 25.15 3.01 9.75
N ALA A 479 25.99 1.97 9.75
CA ALA A 479 27.18 1.92 8.92
C ALA A 479 27.06 0.76 7.92
N GLY A 480 27.08 1.11 6.64
CA GLY A 480 27.09 0.17 5.53
C GLY A 480 28.48 -0.32 5.16
N GLY A 481 28.49 -1.45 4.46
CA GLY A 481 29.66 -2.05 3.83
C GLY A 481 29.65 -1.85 2.32
N ASN A 482 29.70 -2.96 1.57
CA ASN A 482 29.69 -2.96 0.09
C ASN A 482 28.47 -3.75 -0.46
N ALA A 483 27.40 -3.82 0.32
CA ALA A 483 26.18 -4.55 -0.02
C ALA A 483 25.04 -3.55 -0.17
N ASP A 484 24.02 -3.87 -0.97
CA ASP A 484 22.82 -3.04 -1.07
C ASP A 484 22.08 -3.04 0.28
N ASN A 485 22.20 -1.97 1.07
CA ASN A 485 21.65 -1.88 2.41
C ASN A 485 20.27 -1.20 2.45
N ASP A 486 19.46 -1.61 3.42
CA ASP A 486 18.16 -1.00 3.71
C ASP A 486 18.23 -0.24 5.04
N TYR A 487 18.32 1.08 4.98
CA TYR A 487 18.39 1.97 6.14
C TYR A 487 17.03 2.51 6.54
N TRP A 488 16.61 2.26 7.77
CA TRP A 488 15.38 2.82 8.32
C TRP A 488 15.71 3.85 9.38
N ALA A 489 15.31 5.10 9.16
CA ALA A 489 15.69 6.19 10.07
C ALA A 489 14.66 7.32 10.16
N TYR A 490 14.59 7.89 11.36
CA TYR A 490 13.75 9.04 11.69
C TYR A 490 14.60 10.29 11.92
N GLY A 491 14.18 11.43 11.34
CA GLY A 491 14.79 12.74 11.57
C GLY A 491 16.31 12.74 11.37
N GLU A 492 17.03 13.27 12.34
CA GLU A 492 18.50 13.38 12.31
C GLU A 492 19.25 12.05 12.35
N ALA A 493 18.59 10.94 12.69
CA ALA A 493 19.25 9.64 12.66
C ALA A 493 19.64 9.25 11.23
N ALA A 494 18.88 9.71 10.23
CA ALA A 494 19.16 9.45 8.83
C ALA A 494 20.46 10.14 8.36
N GLU A 495 20.77 11.33 8.87
CA GLU A 495 22.00 12.06 8.50
C GLU A 495 23.27 11.43 9.10
N LYS A 496 23.11 10.48 10.02
CA LYS A 496 24.22 9.75 10.66
C LYS A 496 24.58 8.46 9.91
N ILE A 497 23.90 8.13 8.82
CA ILE A 497 24.25 6.97 8.00
C ILE A 497 25.64 7.20 7.39
N VAL A 498 26.49 6.18 7.47
CA VAL A 498 27.82 6.18 6.88
C VAL A 498 27.85 5.10 5.81
N GLU A 499 27.94 5.52 4.56
CA GLU A 499 27.95 4.64 3.39
C GLU A 499 29.21 4.87 2.54
N THR A 500 29.78 3.79 2.01
CA THR A 500 30.94 3.87 1.10
C THR A 500 30.48 3.81 -0.36
N PRO A 501 31.18 4.47 -1.31
CA PRO A 501 30.81 4.34 -2.71
C PRO A 501 31.10 2.92 -3.21
N ASP A 502 30.06 2.12 -3.41
CA ASP A 502 30.17 0.73 -3.87
C ASP A 502 29.41 0.46 -5.19
N GLY A 503 28.56 1.39 -5.63
CA GLY A 503 27.77 1.28 -6.85
C GLY A 503 26.53 0.40 -6.71
N GLY A 504 26.11 0.11 -5.47
CA GLY A 504 24.90 -0.62 -5.11
C GLY A 504 23.63 0.23 -5.16
N HIS A 505 22.56 -0.33 -4.58
CA HIS A 505 21.26 0.31 -4.40
C HIS A 505 20.95 0.50 -2.90
N ASP A 506 21.70 1.39 -2.25
CA ASP A 506 21.45 1.69 -0.84
C ASP A 506 20.14 2.48 -0.70
N THR A 507 19.22 1.90 0.07
CA THR A 507 17.86 2.42 0.22
C THR A 507 17.66 3.01 1.60
N LEU A 508 17.43 4.33 1.67
CA LEU A 508 16.93 5.01 2.85
C LEU A 508 15.40 4.99 2.90
N TRP A 509 14.85 4.18 3.78
CA TRP A 509 13.47 4.24 4.25
C TRP A 509 13.31 5.35 5.29
N TYR A 510 13.01 6.56 4.83
CA TYR A 510 12.87 7.73 5.66
C TYR A 510 11.50 7.77 6.35
N LEU A 511 11.51 7.86 7.68
CA LEU A 511 10.32 7.86 8.55
C LEU A 511 9.82 9.27 8.85
N ALA A 512 10.11 10.23 7.96
CA ALA A 512 9.99 11.67 8.21
C ALA A 512 10.88 12.11 9.39
N GLY A 513 10.63 13.32 9.91
CA GLY A 513 11.35 13.89 11.04
C GLY A 513 10.45 14.83 11.83
N PRO A 514 10.97 15.47 12.88
CA PRO A 514 10.20 16.41 13.70
C PRO A 514 9.72 17.61 12.87
N ASP A 515 8.81 18.41 13.45
CA ASP A 515 8.21 19.53 12.73
C ASP A 515 9.25 20.53 12.21
N GLY A 516 9.16 20.86 10.92
CA GLY A 516 10.08 21.78 10.24
C GLY A 516 11.45 21.18 9.88
N TYR A 517 11.71 19.92 10.20
CA TYR A 517 12.97 19.26 9.86
C TYR A 517 13.12 19.07 8.34
N THR A 518 14.35 19.24 7.85
CA THR A 518 14.74 18.99 6.46
C THR A 518 15.85 17.95 6.47
N LEU A 519 15.59 16.79 5.87
CA LEU A 519 16.58 15.74 5.71
C LEU A 519 17.64 16.18 4.70
N ARG A 520 18.91 16.12 5.09
CA ARG A 520 20.04 16.12 4.17
C ARG A 520 20.46 14.68 3.93
N VAL A 521 20.16 14.15 2.75
CA VAL A 521 20.50 12.78 2.41
C VAL A 521 22.03 12.62 2.46
N PRO A 522 22.57 11.60 3.16
CA PRO A 522 23.99 11.29 3.13
C PRO A 522 24.49 10.97 1.72
N ALA A 523 25.80 11.11 1.49
CA ALA A 523 26.39 10.69 0.22
C ALA A 523 26.25 9.18 0.03
N ASN A 524 26.18 8.74 -1.24
CA ASN A 524 26.09 7.33 -1.66
C ASN A 524 24.81 6.61 -1.19
N ILE A 525 23.71 7.35 -1.04
CA ILE A 525 22.38 6.76 -0.91
C ILE A 525 21.68 6.96 -2.24
N GLU A 526 21.44 5.89 -2.99
CA GLU A 526 20.86 5.96 -4.33
C GLU A 526 19.34 5.99 -4.31
N VAL A 527 18.70 5.44 -3.27
CA VAL A 527 17.24 5.34 -3.21
C VAL A 527 16.73 5.93 -1.91
N VAL A 528 15.77 6.86 -1.99
CA VAL A 528 15.07 7.41 -0.84
C VAL A 528 13.60 7.09 -0.94
N ARG A 529 13.07 6.33 0.03
CA ARG A 529 11.67 5.94 0.11
C ARG A 529 11.03 6.48 1.36
N MET A 530 9.79 6.94 1.27
CA MET A 530 9.02 7.26 2.47
C MET A 530 8.54 5.97 3.16
N GLY A 531 9.10 5.65 4.33
CA GLY A 531 8.72 4.49 5.16
C GLY A 531 7.45 4.69 6.01
N THR A 532 6.65 5.71 5.67
CA THR A 532 5.39 6.11 6.31
C THR A 532 4.37 6.44 5.24
N VAL A 533 3.09 6.13 5.43
CA VAL A 533 2.03 6.55 4.49
C VAL A 533 1.43 7.93 4.77
N VAL A 534 1.66 8.52 5.95
CA VAL A 534 1.13 9.86 6.34
C VAL A 534 2.13 10.58 7.24
N ALA A 535 2.33 11.88 7.00
CA ALA A 535 3.12 12.74 7.90
C ALA A 535 2.24 13.84 8.50
N ARG A 536 2.22 13.95 9.83
CA ARG A 536 1.47 14.98 10.56
C ARG A 536 2.39 15.81 11.44
N ALA A 537 1.96 17.03 11.78
CA ALA A 537 2.66 17.85 12.74
C ALA A 537 2.64 17.17 14.12
N GLU A 538 3.78 17.09 14.77
CA GLU A 538 3.90 16.52 16.12
C GLU A 538 3.22 17.43 17.16
N ALA A 539 3.29 18.76 16.95
CA ALA A 539 2.65 19.77 17.79
C ALA A 539 1.12 19.82 17.61
N ASP A 540 0.61 19.56 16.40
CA ASP A 540 -0.83 19.47 16.10
C ASP A 540 -1.10 18.29 15.16
N ARG A 541 -1.47 17.15 15.77
CA ARG A 541 -1.70 15.87 15.08
C ARG A 541 -2.91 15.89 14.15
N THR A 542 -3.70 16.98 14.12
CA THR A 542 -4.79 17.13 13.15
C THR A 542 -4.32 17.69 11.81
N GLN A 543 -3.13 18.30 11.77
CA GLN A 543 -2.58 18.92 10.56
C GLN A 543 -1.53 18.02 9.90
N GLY A 544 -1.66 17.82 8.59
CA GLY A 544 -0.61 17.21 7.78
C GLY A 544 0.62 18.11 7.70
N LYS A 545 1.81 17.54 7.52
CA LYS A 545 3.04 18.29 7.27
C LYS A 545 3.70 17.89 5.95
N VAL A 546 4.45 18.83 5.39
CA VAL A 546 5.30 18.59 4.21
C VAL A 546 6.66 18.09 4.68
N VAL A 547 7.06 16.91 4.21
CA VAL A 547 8.40 16.35 4.47
C VAL A 547 9.38 16.98 3.50
N ARG A 548 10.49 17.52 4.00
CA ARG A 548 11.51 18.21 3.21
C ARG A 548 12.77 17.36 3.12
N ILE A 549 13.27 17.15 1.90
CA ILE A 549 14.43 16.31 1.61
C ILE A 549 15.33 17.06 0.65
N VAL A 550 16.63 17.02 0.90
CA VAL A 550 17.67 17.58 0.04
C VAL A 550 18.69 16.48 -0.22
N ALA A 551 18.81 16.08 -1.49
CA ALA A 551 19.78 15.08 -1.93
C ALA A 551 21.21 15.56 -1.66
N HIS A 552 22.14 14.61 -1.54
CA HIS A 552 23.55 14.96 -1.50
C HIS A 552 23.97 15.52 -2.88
N PRO A 553 24.72 16.63 -2.97
CA PRO A 553 24.98 17.25 -4.27
C PRO A 553 25.76 16.39 -5.27
N ALA A 554 26.46 15.35 -4.82
CA ALA A 554 27.25 14.46 -5.67
C ALA A 554 26.65 13.04 -5.81
N SER A 555 25.44 12.82 -5.30
CA SER A 555 24.79 11.51 -5.30
C SER A 555 23.37 11.68 -5.80
N ALA A 556 23.17 11.33 -7.07
CA ALA A 556 21.84 11.30 -7.66
C ALA A 556 20.97 10.25 -6.95
N ILE A 557 19.70 10.56 -6.80
CA ILE A 557 18.74 9.75 -6.06
C ILE A 557 17.56 9.34 -6.93
N THR A 558 17.05 8.16 -6.64
CA THR A 558 15.67 7.77 -6.95
C THR A 558 14.83 7.97 -5.69
N PHE A 559 14.03 9.03 -5.69
CA PHE A 559 13.04 9.32 -4.66
C PHE A 559 11.67 8.72 -5.01
N GLU A 560 11.11 7.95 -4.08
CA GLU A 560 9.74 7.43 -4.16
C GLU A 560 8.94 7.83 -2.92
N SER A 561 7.89 8.64 -3.09
CA SER A 561 6.95 8.93 -2.02
C SER A 561 6.03 7.75 -1.73
N SER A 562 5.38 7.81 -0.57
CA SER A 562 4.28 6.92 -0.20
C SER A 562 2.92 7.54 -0.55
N GLU A 563 1.83 6.91 -0.12
CA GLU A 563 0.48 7.30 -0.52
C GLU A 563 0.11 8.78 -0.24
N ARG A 564 0.17 9.24 1.02
CA ARG A 564 -0.45 10.51 1.48
C ARG A 564 0.56 11.47 2.12
N VAL A 565 1.84 11.30 1.85
CA VAL A 565 2.88 12.19 2.38
C VAL A 565 3.13 13.31 1.37
N SER A 566 2.80 14.55 1.75
CA SER A 566 3.21 15.72 0.96
C SER A 566 4.71 15.92 1.11
N VAL A 567 5.39 16.18 0.00
CA VAL A 567 6.87 16.23 -0.04
C VAL A 567 7.37 17.47 -0.75
N HIS A 568 8.54 17.92 -0.33
CA HIS A 568 9.39 18.85 -1.04
C HIS A 568 10.77 18.20 -1.15
N VAL A 569 11.21 17.88 -2.37
CA VAL A 569 12.50 17.22 -2.63
C VAL A 569 13.35 18.11 -3.52
N THR A 570 14.56 18.41 -3.08
CA THR A 570 15.61 19.04 -3.89
C THR A 570 16.62 17.97 -4.29
N GLY A 571 16.88 17.85 -5.59
CA GLY A 571 17.81 16.91 -6.19
C GLY A 571 19.26 17.32 -6.06
N SER A 572 20.10 16.54 -6.74
CA SER A 572 21.55 16.56 -6.74
C SER A 572 22.08 17.41 -7.91
N HIS A 573 23.31 17.15 -8.35
CA HIS A 573 23.85 17.68 -9.61
C HIS A 573 23.93 16.63 -10.73
N GLY A 574 23.35 15.44 -10.52
CA GLY A 574 23.25 14.38 -11.51
C GLY A 574 21.79 14.00 -11.77
N ASP A 575 21.58 13.03 -12.65
CA ASP A 575 20.25 12.65 -13.12
C ASP A 575 19.38 12.01 -12.01
N ASP A 576 18.46 12.79 -11.45
CA ASP A 576 17.57 12.38 -10.36
C ASP A 576 16.22 11.86 -10.88
N VAL A 577 15.64 10.92 -10.15
CA VAL A 577 14.28 10.42 -10.40
C VAL A 577 13.43 10.73 -9.17
N MET A 578 12.34 11.49 -9.32
CA MET A 578 11.45 11.84 -8.22
C MET A 578 10.00 11.51 -8.54
N ILE A 579 9.45 10.56 -7.79
CA ILE A 579 8.09 10.05 -7.95
C ILE A 579 7.24 10.51 -6.75
N GLY A 580 6.25 11.35 -7.05
CA GLY A 580 5.35 11.97 -6.08
C GLY A 580 4.29 11.02 -5.51
N PRO A 581 3.61 11.44 -4.45
CA PRO A 581 2.59 10.65 -3.77
C PRO A 581 1.32 10.46 -4.61
N VAL A 582 0.58 9.39 -4.36
CA VAL A 582 -0.68 9.04 -5.05
C VAL A 582 -1.86 9.90 -4.59
N TYR A 583 -1.79 10.46 -3.38
CA TYR A 583 -2.91 11.12 -2.70
C TYR A 583 -2.52 12.41 -1.98
N ALA A 584 -1.47 13.09 -2.47
CA ALA A 584 -1.01 14.38 -1.97
C ALA A 584 -0.28 15.18 -3.08
N GLY A 585 0.05 16.44 -2.78
CA GLY A 585 0.90 17.27 -3.64
C GLY A 585 2.40 17.01 -3.44
N ALA A 586 3.21 17.43 -4.40
CA ALA A 586 4.67 17.35 -4.33
C ALA A 586 5.33 18.60 -4.93
N THR A 587 6.44 19.01 -4.33
CA THR A 587 7.35 19.99 -4.92
C THR A 587 8.68 19.32 -5.19
N PHE A 588 9.14 19.35 -6.44
CA PHE A 588 10.41 18.75 -6.85
C PHE A 588 11.27 19.81 -7.54
N GLU A 589 12.52 19.90 -7.12
CA GLU A 589 13.55 20.73 -7.73
C GLU A 589 14.64 19.76 -8.22
N GLY A 590 14.72 19.48 -9.52
CA GLY A 590 15.66 18.52 -10.12
C GLY A 590 17.11 18.95 -9.92
N GLY A 591 17.41 20.18 -10.32
CA GLY A 591 18.71 20.79 -10.09
C GLY A 591 19.53 20.84 -11.37
N ALA A 592 20.64 20.12 -11.43
CA ALA A 592 21.38 19.92 -12.66
C ALA A 592 21.37 18.42 -12.98
N GLY A 593 21.34 18.05 -14.26
CA GLY A 593 21.22 16.64 -14.66
C GLY A 593 20.13 16.48 -15.70
N HIS A 594 19.76 15.25 -16.00
CA HIS A 594 18.59 14.92 -16.83
C HIS A 594 17.55 14.26 -15.93
N ASP A 595 16.70 15.08 -15.33
CA ASP A 595 15.86 14.68 -14.22
C ASP A 595 14.49 14.16 -14.69
N LEU A 596 13.93 13.22 -13.93
CA LEU A 596 12.59 12.69 -14.14
C LEU A 596 11.69 13.04 -12.95
N LEU A 597 10.76 13.97 -13.14
CA LEU A 597 9.84 14.47 -12.11
C LEU A 597 8.41 14.04 -12.41
N VAL A 598 7.82 13.17 -11.60
CA VAL A 598 6.52 12.52 -11.90
C VAL A 598 5.52 12.69 -10.77
N ALA A 599 4.35 13.23 -11.08
CA ALA A 599 3.19 13.22 -10.21
C ALA A 599 2.41 11.91 -10.41
N GLN A 600 2.05 11.25 -9.30
CA GLN A 600 1.17 10.08 -9.33
C GLN A 600 -0.28 10.40 -8.97
N SER A 601 -0.52 11.54 -8.30
CA SER A 601 -1.88 11.89 -7.90
C SER A 601 -2.78 12.20 -9.09
N SER A 602 -3.93 11.54 -9.11
CA SER A 602 -5.02 11.82 -10.05
C SER A 602 -6.07 12.77 -9.48
N ARG A 603 -5.88 13.27 -8.25
CA ARG A 603 -6.86 14.13 -7.57
C ARG A 603 -6.71 15.58 -8.02
N ARG A 604 -7.80 16.17 -8.50
CA ARG A 604 -7.85 17.55 -9.01
C ARG A 604 -7.51 18.65 -7.99
N ASN A 605 -7.56 18.34 -6.69
CA ASN A 605 -7.25 19.31 -5.63
C ASN A 605 -5.77 19.28 -5.23
N ASP A 606 -5.05 18.22 -5.58
CA ASP A 606 -3.61 18.15 -5.32
C ASP A 606 -2.89 19.06 -6.32
N ARG A 607 -1.74 19.57 -5.90
CA ARG A 607 -0.95 20.51 -6.69
C ARG A 607 0.50 20.09 -6.67
N HIS A 608 1.12 20.20 -7.82
CA HIS A 608 2.51 19.83 -8.05
C HIS A 608 3.31 21.05 -8.51
N GLY A 609 4.51 21.20 -7.97
CA GLY A 609 5.46 22.24 -8.37
C GLY A 609 6.76 21.57 -8.78
N PHE A 610 6.97 21.36 -10.07
CA PHE A 610 8.15 20.66 -10.59
C PHE A 610 9.02 21.64 -11.37
N TYR A 611 10.29 21.66 -11.01
CA TYR A 611 11.31 22.53 -11.60
C TYR A 611 12.46 21.62 -12.03
N GLY A 612 12.65 21.41 -13.34
CA GLY A 612 13.71 20.57 -13.91
C GLY A 612 15.08 21.15 -13.58
N GLY A 613 15.36 22.34 -14.10
CA GLY A 613 16.57 23.08 -13.78
C GLY A 613 17.50 23.13 -14.98
N ALA A 614 18.65 22.48 -14.91
CA ALA A 614 19.61 22.47 -16.01
C ALA A 614 19.84 21.06 -16.56
N GLY A 615 19.67 20.90 -17.87
CA GLY A 615 19.75 19.66 -18.63
C GLY A 615 18.40 19.33 -19.25
N ASN A 616 18.30 18.19 -19.93
CA ASN A 616 17.11 17.77 -20.64
C ASN A 616 16.20 16.97 -19.69
N ASP A 617 15.23 17.64 -19.10
CA ASP A 617 14.39 17.10 -18.05
C ASP A 617 13.07 16.55 -18.57
N THR A 618 12.49 15.59 -17.85
CA THR A 618 11.16 15.06 -18.11
C THR A 618 10.24 15.34 -16.93
N LEU A 619 9.28 16.22 -17.13
CA LEU A 619 8.29 16.62 -16.13
C LEU A 619 6.93 16.06 -16.49
N ARG A 620 6.26 15.40 -15.54
CA ARG A 620 4.88 14.91 -15.69
C ARG A 620 4.00 15.36 -14.54
N GLY A 621 3.16 16.36 -14.79
CA GLY A 621 2.12 16.83 -13.89
C GLY A 621 0.97 15.83 -13.68
N GLY A 622 0.09 16.19 -12.75
CA GLY A 622 -1.10 15.42 -12.38
C GLY A 622 -2.36 15.98 -13.05
N ASN A 623 -3.51 15.75 -12.43
CA ASN A 623 -4.81 16.29 -12.91
C ASN A 623 -5.19 17.63 -12.22
N GLY A 624 -4.20 18.26 -11.57
CA GLY A 624 -4.38 19.30 -10.57
C GLY A 624 -4.30 20.71 -11.13
N ARG A 625 -3.82 21.62 -10.29
CA ARG A 625 -3.37 22.96 -10.72
C ARG A 625 -1.87 23.01 -10.48
N ASP A 626 -1.14 22.59 -11.51
CA ASP A 626 0.28 22.33 -11.39
C ASP A 626 1.12 23.47 -11.98
N THR A 627 2.33 23.62 -11.46
CA THR A 627 3.37 24.49 -12.00
C THR A 627 4.52 23.61 -12.45
N LEU A 628 4.82 23.61 -13.75
CA LEU A 628 5.89 22.82 -14.35
C LEU A 628 6.85 23.78 -15.06
N ASP A 629 8.13 23.72 -14.74
CA ASP A 629 9.19 24.55 -15.32
C ASP A 629 10.34 23.65 -15.75
N GLY A 630 10.57 23.51 -17.06
CA GLY A 630 11.66 22.70 -17.62
C GLY A 630 13.02 23.28 -17.28
N GLY A 631 13.18 24.58 -17.50
CA GLY A 631 14.40 25.31 -17.15
C GLY A 631 15.32 25.48 -18.36
N ALA A 632 16.49 24.87 -18.36
CA ALA A 632 17.48 25.04 -19.42
C ALA A 632 17.89 23.68 -19.99
N GLY A 633 17.54 23.42 -21.24
CA GLY A 633 17.78 22.15 -21.91
C GLY A 633 16.68 21.87 -22.91
N ASP A 634 16.73 20.71 -23.56
CA ASP A 634 15.65 20.27 -24.44
C ASP A 634 14.68 19.40 -23.61
N ASP A 635 13.62 20.01 -23.08
CA ASP A 635 12.77 19.38 -22.06
C ASP A 635 11.54 18.66 -22.64
N VAL A 636 11.04 17.67 -21.91
CA VAL A 636 9.77 16.99 -22.18
C VAL A 636 8.80 17.24 -21.04
N ILE A 637 7.76 18.03 -21.29
CA ILE A 637 6.79 18.42 -20.27
C ILE A 637 5.41 17.88 -20.63
N VAL A 638 4.84 17.08 -19.73
CA VAL A 638 3.47 16.58 -19.79
C VAL A 638 2.66 17.21 -18.66
N GLY A 639 1.79 18.16 -18.97
CA GLY A 639 0.99 18.89 -17.99
C GLY A 639 -0.03 18.02 -17.26
N GLY A 640 -0.70 17.13 -18.00
CA GLY A 640 -1.89 16.41 -17.50
C GLY A 640 -3.15 17.27 -17.59
N ASP A 641 -4.27 16.78 -17.06
CA ASP A 641 -5.50 17.59 -17.03
C ASP A 641 -5.38 18.75 -16.03
N GLY A 642 -6.18 19.79 -16.21
CA GLY A 642 -6.40 20.81 -15.18
C GLY A 642 -5.90 22.20 -15.56
N PHE A 643 -5.68 23.05 -14.56
CA PHE A 643 -5.35 24.47 -14.78
C PHE A 643 -3.86 24.70 -14.58
N ASN A 644 -3.05 24.37 -15.57
CA ASN A 644 -1.59 24.28 -15.41
C ASN A 644 -0.89 25.61 -15.73
N LYS A 645 0.28 25.78 -15.14
CA LYS A 645 1.28 26.77 -15.54
C LYS A 645 2.52 26.03 -16.01
N ILE A 646 2.82 26.16 -17.29
CA ILE A 646 3.92 25.42 -17.93
C ILE A 646 4.93 26.43 -18.48
N TYR A 647 6.19 26.23 -18.15
CA TYR A 647 7.33 26.98 -18.67
C TYR A 647 8.27 25.97 -19.33
N GLY A 648 8.45 26.06 -20.66
CA GLY A 648 9.45 25.26 -21.38
C GLY A 648 10.85 25.65 -20.94
N GLY A 649 11.15 26.94 -21.02
CA GLY A 649 12.44 27.47 -20.62
C GLY A 649 13.33 27.71 -21.84
N THR A 650 14.65 27.59 -21.71
CA THR A 650 15.56 27.76 -22.84
C THR A 650 15.91 26.41 -23.45
N GLY A 651 15.75 26.26 -24.76
CA GLY A 651 16.12 25.04 -25.47
C GLY A 651 15.03 24.62 -26.45
N ASN A 652 14.96 23.35 -26.82
CA ASN A 652 14.01 22.83 -27.78
C ASN A 652 13.00 21.91 -27.11
N ASP A 653 11.93 22.49 -26.59
CA ASP A 653 11.03 21.81 -25.67
C ASP A 653 9.87 21.11 -26.37
N GLN A 654 9.45 19.99 -25.80
CA GLN A 654 8.24 19.26 -26.18
C GLN A 654 7.22 19.33 -25.05
N ILE A 655 6.16 20.11 -25.26
CA ILE A 655 5.12 20.35 -24.28
C ILE A 655 3.82 19.68 -24.75
N THR A 656 3.25 18.83 -23.90
CA THR A 656 1.90 18.27 -24.09
C THR A 656 1.06 18.57 -22.85
N ASP A 657 -0.08 19.24 -23.03
CA ASP A 657 -1.03 19.52 -21.94
C ASP A 657 -2.38 18.85 -22.20
N GLY A 658 -3.15 18.64 -21.12
CA GLY A 658 -4.45 17.99 -21.16
C GLY A 658 -5.61 18.97 -21.35
N ASP A 659 -6.80 18.58 -20.90
CA ASP A 659 -8.00 19.42 -20.96
C ASP A 659 -8.01 20.45 -19.82
N HIS A 660 -8.90 21.46 -19.96
CA HIS A 660 -9.05 22.69 -19.17
C HIS A 660 -8.07 23.79 -19.60
N SER A 661 -8.10 24.94 -18.93
CA SER A 661 -7.40 26.14 -19.40
C SER A 661 -6.07 26.33 -18.68
N SER A 662 -4.99 26.38 -19.44
CA SER A 662 -3.62 26.51 -18.94
C SER A 662 -2.92 27.77 -19.44
N GLU A 663 -1.85 28.15 -18.75
CA GLU A 663 -0.92 29.21 -19.14
C GLU A 663 0.41 28.56 -19.54
N ILE A 664 0.80 28.66 -20.82
CA ILE A 664 1.93 27.92 -21.38
C ILE A 664 2.94 28.90 -21.99
N HIS A 665 4.14 28.95 -21.42
CA HIS A 665 5.26 29.75 -21.87
C HIS A 665 6.26 28.86 -22.58
N THR A 666 6.49 29.08 -23.87
CA THR A 666 7.42 28.22 -24.64
C THR A 666 8.89 28.55 -24.38
N GLY A 667 9.19 29.78 -23.94
CA GLY A 667 10.56 30.29 -23.90
C GLY A 667 11.24 30.33 -25.29
N PRO A 668 12.55 30.66 -25.36
CA PRO A 668 13.28 30.73 -26.62
C PRO A 668 13.73 29.35 -27.13
N GLY A 669 13.70 29.15 -28.45
CA GLY A 669 14.29 27.98 -29.11
C GLY A 669 13.34 27.28 -30.09
N ARG A 670 13.52 25.98 -30.34
CA ARG A 670 12.66 25.20 -31.26
C ARG A 670 11.64 24.37 -30.47
N ASN A 671 10.48 24.92 -30.20
CA ASN A 671 9.50 24.28 -29.33
C ASN A 671 8.34 23.65 -30.10
N ARG A 672 7.81 22.57 -29.55
CA ARG A 672 6.57 21.94 -30.02
C ARG A 672 5.58 21.85 -28.87
N VAL A 673 4.38 22.35 -29.09
CA VAL A 673 3.31 22.35 -28.09
C VAL A 673 2.04 21.71 -28.65
N ILE A 674 1.43 20.83 -27.87
CA ILE A 674 0.12 20.24 -28.13
C ILE A 674 -0.72 20.39 -26.85
N SER A 675 -1.89 21.01 -26.94
CA SER A 675 -2.84 21.15 -25.82
C SER A 675 -4.20 20.52 -26.13
N GLY A 676 -4.95 20.20 -25.08
CA GLY A 676 -6.29 19.60 -25.13
C GLY A 676 -7.42 20.63 -25.29
N GLU A 677 -8.62 20.32 -24.78
CA GLU A 677 -9.74 21.27 -24.81
C GLU A 677 -9.59 22.34 -23.72
N GLY A 678 -9.53 23.63 -24.09
CA GLY A 678 -9.26 24.69 -23.13
C GLY A 678 -9.26 26.08 -23.72
N ARG A 679 -9.48 27.08 -22.87
CA ARG A 679 -9.23 28.48 -23.21
C ARG A 679 -7.79 28.84 -22.83
N ASP A 680 -6.85 28.18 -23.46
CA ASP A 680 -5.42 28.27 -23.12
C ASP A 680 -4.82 29.61 -23.48
N GLN A 681 -3.76 29.99 -22.75
CA GLN A 681 -2.96 31.19 -22.98
C GLN A 681 -1.53 30.78 -23.30
N PHE A 682 -1.14 30.91 -24.56
CA PHE A 682 0.23 30.66 -25.02
C PHE A 682 1.05 31.95 -25.02
N HIS A 683 2.15 31.96 -24.29
CA HIS A 683 3.19 32.99 -24.34
C HIS A 683 4.39 32.44 -25.13
N VAL A 684 4.45 32.78 -26.41
CA VAL A 684 5.39 32.19 -27.35
C VAL A 684 6.65 33.04 -27.42
N GLY A 685 7.78 32.49 -26.99
CA GLY A 685 9.08 33.13 -27.06
C GLY A 685 9.68 33.16 -28.47
N PRO A 686 10.84 33.83 -28.66
CA PRO A 686 11.54 33.87 -29.94
C PRO A 686 12.07 32.49 -30.35
N GLY A 687 12.46 32.31 -31.62
CA GLY A 687 12.87 31.00 -32.15
C GLY A 687 11.82 30.36 -33.06
N GLU A 688 11.79 29.03 -33.18
CA GLU A 688 10.89 28.29 -34.09
C GLU A 688 9.87 27.45 -33.31
N ASN A 689 8.62 27.87 -33.28
CA ASN A 689 7.57 27.23 -32.48
C ASN A 689 6.51 26.57 -33.38
N VAL A 690 6.06 25.37 -33.00
CA VAL A 690 4.90 24.70 -33.62
C VAL A 690 3.87 24.42 -32.54
N ILE A 691 2.69 25.01 -32.65
CA ILE A 691 1.64 24.97 -31.62
C ILE A 691 0.36 24.39 -32.21
N THR A 692 -0.15 23.35 -31.54
CA THR A 692 -1.50 22.81 -31.72
C THR A 692 -2.27 23.15 -30.44
N GLY A 693 -3.16 24.14 -30.50
CA GLY A 693 -3.78 24.73 -29.31
C GLY A 693 -5.03 24.01 -28.80
N GLY A 694 -5.68 23.19 -29.62
CA GLY A 694 -6.95 22.54 -29.24
C GLY A 694 -8.15 23.50 -29.23
N PRO A 695 -9.37 22.97 -29.04
CA PRO A 695 -10.60 23.77 -29.07
C PRO A 695 -10.81 24.56 -27.76
N GLY A 696 -11.50 25.71 -27.80
CA GLY A 696 -11.93 26.43 -26.59
C GLY A 696 -11.76 27.95 -26.62
N GLY A 697 -11.20 28.50 -27.70
CA GLY A 697 -10.95 29.94 -27.88
C GLY A 697 -9.59 30.31 -27.30
N VAL A 698 -8.53 29.87 -27.98
CA VAL A 698 -7.15 29.94 -27.51
C VAL A 698 -6.57 31.35 -27.69
N PHE A 699 -5.75 31.78 -26.74
CA PHE A 699 -5.05 33.07 -26.77
C PHE A 699 -3.57 32.86 -27.07
N TYR A 700 -3.08 33.44 -28.15
CA TYR A 700 -1.68 33.38 -28.55
C TYR A 700 -1.03 34.75 -28.38
N HIS A 701 -0.10 34.90 -27.44
CA HIS A 701 0.76 36.07 -27.28
C HIS A 701 2.13 35.74 -27.89
N ILE A 702 2.44 36.26 -29.08
CA ILE A 702 3.66 35.88 -29.81
C ILE A 702 4.71 36.99 -29.73
N ALA A 703 5.86 36.69 -29.13
CA ALA A 703 6.99 37.60 -29.08
C ALA A 703 7.58 37.86 -30.48
N TRP A 704 8.16 39.05 -30.67
CA TRP A 704 8.93 39.35 -31.87
C TRP A 704 10.30 38.66 -31.82
N GLY A 705 10.75 38.08 -32.94
CA GLY A 705 12.07 37.46 -33.07
C GLY A 705 12.07 35.97 -33.45
N GLY A 706 11.07 35.48 -34.19
CA GLY A 706 10.99 34.05 -34.51
C GLY A 706 9.93 33.66 -35.54
N VAL A 707 9.85 32.36 -35.82
CA VAL A 707 8.83 31.72 -36.64
C VAL A 707 7.87 30.95 -35.73
N CYS A 708 6.58 31.26 -35.74
CA CYS A 708 5.56 30.48 -35.04
C CYS A 708 4.58 29.89 -36.04
N ARG A 709 4.28 28.60 -35.92
CA ARG A 709 3.29 27.89 -36.73
C ARG A 709 2.15 27.44 -35.84
N ILE A 710 0.95 27.93 -36.10
CA ILE A 710 -0.30 27.48 -35.46
C ILE A 710 -0.96 26.49 -36.43
N THR A 711 -1.10 25.24 -36.01
CA THR A 711 -1.51 24.11 -36.87
C THR A 711 -3.02 23.89 -36.94
N ASP A 712 -3.76 24.47 -35.99
CA ASP A 712 -5.18 24.17 -35.79
C ASP A 712 -6.01 25.41 -35.42
N TRP A 713 -5.73 26.55 -36.05
CA TRP A 713 -6.48 27.80 -35.84
C TRP A 713 -8.00 27.63 -36.05
N ARG A 714 -8.79 28.14 -35.10
CA ARG A 714 -10.26 28.08 -35.09
C ARG A 714 -10.87 29.47 -34.93
N ALA A 715 -12.16 29.54 -35.26
CA ALA A 715 -12.95 30.74 -34.96
C ALA A 715 -13.09 30.90 -33.43
N GLY A 716 -12.78 32.10 -32.93
CA GLY A 716 -12.78 32.40 -31.50
C GLY A 716 -11.40 32.40 -30.85
N ASP A 717 -10.37 31.93 -31.57
CA ASP A 717 -8.97 32.11 -31.17
C ASP A 717 -8.56 33.57 -31.36
N VAL A 718 -7.63 34.03 -30.52
CA VAL A 718 -7.14 35.42 -30.50
C VAL A 718 -5.63 35.41 -30.61
N LEU A 719 -5.09 36.27 -31.47
CA LEU A 719 -3.65 36.43 -31.65
C LEU A 719 -3.22 37.85 -31.27
N ASP A 720 -2.35 37.98 -30.27
CA ASP A 720 -1.84 39.26 -29.78
C ASP A 720 -0.39 39.47 -30.21
N LEU A 721 -0.20 40.51 -31.03
CA LEU A 721 1.09 40.99 -31.53
C LEU A 721 1.35 42.44 -31.10
N ALA A 722 0.61 42.99 -30.13
CA ALA A 722 0.67 44.40 -29.77
C ALA A 722 2.07 44.90 -29.37
N ALA A 723 2.91 43.99 -28.86
CA ALA A 723 4.29 44.26 -28.44
C ALA A 723 5.31 44.25 -29.59
N TRP A 724 4.91 43.96 -30.84
CA TRP A 724 5.82 43.96 -31.99
C TRP A 724 6.33 45.38 -32.29
N PRO A 725 7.57 45.53 -32.80
CA PRO A 725 8.20 46.83 -33.01
C PRO A 725 7.62 47.64 -34.19
N GLY A 726 6.65 47.09 -34.92
CA GLY A 726 6.03 47.76 -36.08
C GLY A 726 4.85 46.97 -36.64
N GLN A 727 4.15 47.56 -37.61
CA GLN A 727 3.00 46.93 -38.27
C GLN A 727 3.44 45.76 -39.15
N PRO A 728 2.99 44.51 -38.88
CA PRO A 728 3.31 43.39 -39.75
C PRO A 728 2.46 43.38 -41.03
N GLU A 729 2.99 42.76 -42.07
CA GLU A 729 2.23 42.42 -43.28
C GLU A 729 1.45 41.12 -43.04
N ILE A 730 0.14 41.15 -43.30
CA ILE A 730 -0.72 39.95 -43.28
C ILE A 730 -1.03 39.58 -44.73
N LEU A 731 -0.57 38.40 -45.15
CA LEU A 731 -0.61 37.91 -46.52
C LEU A 731 -1.19 36.50 -46.56
N ARG A 732 -1.88 36.17 -47.65
CA ARG A 732 -2.25 34.79 -47.95
C ARG A 732 -1.11 34.10 -48.69
N ASP A 733 -0.73 32.90 -48.27
CA ASP A 733 0.25 32.05 -48.94
C ASP A 733 -0.35 30.66 -49.20
N GLY A 734 -0.83 30.44 -50.43
CA GLY A 734 -1.51 29.20 -50.79
C GLY A 734 -2.74 28.91 -49.91
N LYS A 735 -2.60 27.90 -49.05
CA LYS A 735 -3.64 27.42 -48.11
C LYS A 735 -3.48 27.98 -46.68
N ASP A 736 -2.44 28.78 -46.45
CA ASP A 736 -2.08 29.32 -45.13
C ASP A 736 -2.16 30.86 -45.13
N VAL A 737 -2.22 31.46 -43.93
CA VAL A 737 -2.04 32.92 -43.74
C VAL A 737 -0.70 33.17 -43.05
N LEU A 738 0.08 34.11 -43.59
CA LEU A 738 1.37 34.54 -43.05
C LEU A 738 1.26 35.96 -42.50
N ILE A 739 1.72 36.16 -41.27
CA ILE A 739 1.88 37.47 -40.64
C ILE A 739 3.38 37.69 -40.46
N ARG A 740 3.96 38.70 -41.13
CA ARG A 740 5.41 38.89 -41.15
C ARG A 740 5.84 40.31 -40.82
N LEU A 741 6.90 40.42 -40.02
CA LEU A 741 7.63 41.67 -39.79
C LEU A 741 9.13 41.39 -39.77
N GLY A 742 9.80 41.69 -40.89
CA GLY A 742 11.20 41.33 -41.09
C GLY A 742 11.36 39.81 -41.13
N LEU A 743 12.19 39.27 -40.24
CA LEU A 743 12.43 37.83 -40.09
C LEU A 743 11.43 37.13 -39.16
N SER A 744 10.57 37.88 -38.48
CA SER A 744 9.52 37.29 -37.64
C SER A 744 8.32 36.90 -38.49
N VAL A 745 7.85 35.66 -38.36
CA VAL A 745 6.77 35.10 -39.17
C VAL A 745 5.81 34.29 -38.29
N VAL A 746 4.52 34.57 -38.37
CA VAL A 746 3.47 33.68 -37.85
C VAL A 746 2.78 33.02 -39.03
N VAL A 747 2.75 31.69 -39.05
CA VAL A 747 2.06 30.87 -40.05
C VAL A 747 0.81 30.29 -39.41
N ILE A 748 -0.35 30.63 -39.95
CA ILE A 748 -1.63 30.04 -39.56
C ILE A 748 -1.98 28.99 -40.63
N GLU A 749 -1.75 27.72 -40.31
CA GLU A 749 -1.88 26.63 -41.28
C GLU A 749 -3.35 26.34 -41.61
N GLY A 750 -3.62 26.08 -42.88
CA GLY A 750 -4.95 25.71 -43.37
C GLY A 750 -5.98 26.84 -43.35
N CYS A 751 -5.61 28.05 -42.91
CA CYS A 751 -6.47 29.22 -42.94
C CYS A 751 -6.40 29.90 -44.31
N THR A 752 -7.54 30.08 -44.97
CA THR A 752 -7.62 30.79 -46.26
C THR A 752 -8.23 32.20 -46.17
N ASP A 753 -8.77 32.58 -45.00
CA ASP A 753 -9.46 33.86 -44.78
C ASP A 753 -8.58 34.83 -43.97
N ALA A 754 -7.70 35.55 -44.68
CA ALA A 754 -6.82 36.55 -44.07
C ALA A 754 -7.59 37.72 -43.43
N GLU A 755 -8.80 38.04 -43.91
CA GLU A 755 -9.62 39.13 -43.34
C GLU A 755 -10.28 38.71 -42.02
N ALA A 756 -10.60 37.43 -41.84
CA ALA A 756 -10.98 36.90 -40.53
C ALA A 756 -9.83 37.02 -39.53
N VAL A 757 -8.62 36.57 -39.91
CA VAL A 757 -7.42 36.70 -39.09
C VAL A 757 -7.17 38.16 -38.70
N ARG A 758 -7.33 39.12 -39.62
CA ARG A 758 -7.18 40.57 -39.30
C ARG A 758 -8.11 41.07 -38.19
N ARG A 759 -9.31 40.48 -38.03
CA ARG A 759 -10.26 40.89 -36.99
C ARG A 759 -9.89 40.33 -35.61
N ASP A 760 -9.27 39.15 -35.60
CA ASP A 760 -8.94 38.40 -34.39
C ASP A 760 -7.48 38.60 -33.94
N VAL A 761 -6.72 39.42 -34.68
CA VAL A 761 -5.35 39.84 -34.36
C VAL A 761 -5.32 41.23 -33.72
N THR A 762 -4.67 41.35 -32.56
CA THR A 762 -4.31 42.65 -31.97
C THR A 762 -2.95 43.09 -32.50
N LEU A 763 -2.92 44.23 -33.20
CA LEU A 763 -1.70 44.78 -33.82
C LEU A 763 -1.08 45.90 -32.97
N PRO A 764 0.22 46.21 -33.13
CA PRO A 764 0.86 47.35 -32.47
C PRO A 764 0.13 48.67 -32.75
N VAL A 765 0.27 49.65 -31.86
CA VAL A 765 -0.19 51.02 -32.14
C VAL A 765 0.72 51.63 -33.20
N ALA A 766 0.16 52.20 -34.27
CA ALA A 766 0.95 52.91 -35.27
C ALA A 766 1.61 54.15 -34.63
N VAL A 767 2.95 54.20 -34.62
CA VAL A 767 3.74 55.35 -34.17
C VAL A 767 3.90 56.36 -35.30
#